data_AF-A0A0J6W5E0-F1
#
_entry.id   AF-A0A0J6W5E0-F1
#
_cell.length_a   1.000
_cell.length_b   1.000
_cell.length_c   1.000
_cell.angle_alpha   90.00
_cell.angle_beta   90.00
_cell.angle_gamma   90.00
#
_symmetry.space_group_name_H-M   'P 1'
#
loop_
_entity.id
_entity.type
_entity.pdbx_description
1 polymer ?
#
loop_
_entity_poly.entity_id
_entity_poly.type
_entity_poly.pdbx_seq_one_letter_code
_entity_poly.pdbx_strand_id
1 'polypeptide(L)'
;MSAASYIGRVGGLAIALGVGTAIITGQGVAYADDTGTSVSRPSQSQTDSPRGDSATLDKRPLGKHRSTERTTLSDTVKGIADRVAEERQKRAEARADDADSVDESPRSRAGDRRQKRTETVAGQQDSATTEDVSAPAADPEPAAAQPRVLSWLQSPRAVAGRQQAAEPQVQTTLWTPSDRAAQDAPARTVVAGLLTALDRAFSPASSGNGSAPVGGSLSDLLLLAGARRESTLAAIDDYSVGVVQGVISGCVVGTTCTTADGSTYTVIDRPSNGGKLTLDATTGAFRFLPYADENATNGPTGTETFSVLVAQNTKFTTVITGLPIVGSSLITPVVQRLQQADVLSGLLGTAELQDISVDITGLRDGAPIAFTTFVTSWDNTKISTNFFPALAGSPDLGNPGYETIFNGPGLAQPGATDPADPFVSTFRSLGYNVVTWDPRGEFASGGVLQLDSPQYEGQDVSELISWVATQSGVQLDKAGDPTMGMVGVSYGGGIQFVTAASDDRVDAIAPGWAWNTLPDSLYPHSAFRTSYAGLLLLGLIETGARINPQIYGGILTGASLGILTPAQIQLLQTSGPGQTVRNIDIPTLMIQGTVDVLFPLHQSLINMGYMANNPNVKLIWYCGGHGTCLPGQGNGEADDVWFLTETAVWMQRYVKDLPIPADPYAFEWTDQNGDRWASVTRPTADGFYDDESKVPATVWNTGKTLPIIPFIGGSGPSPDVPLPYGLGDGSVATNAVTIPLTNPAGEANVVGAPHVVINYSGLGSSRHLYAQVVDKSTGLVVGNIVSPAPVTLNGRDQVAEIDLEDIAYTMTPDSDLELQIFTTATPFLNFTQFGFVHIDSVEVTLPTTSAGVNQGPNLVAV
;
A
#
# COMPACT_ATOMS: atom_id res chain seq x y z
N MET A 1 22.64 4.26 21.29
CA MET A 1 21.94 4.64 22.55
C MET A 1 20.45 4.40 22.37
N SER A 2 19.91 3.56 23.25
CA SER A 2 18.50 3.20 23.54
C SER A 2 17.47 3.03 22.41
N ALA A 3 17.48 1.85 21.77
CA ALA A 3 16.26 1.19 21.28
C ALA A 3 15.35 0.71 22.45
N ALA A 4 15.91 0.59 23.66
CA ALA A 4 15.21 0.08 24.85
C ALA A 4 14.17 1.04 25.46
N SER A 5 14.19 2.34 25.13
CA SER A 5 13.14 3.28 25.58
C SER A 5 11.87 3.22 24.72
N TYR A 6 11.92 2.57 23.55
CA TYR A 6 10.78 2.40 22.65
C TYR A 6 9.94 1.17 23.02
N ILE A 7 10.55 0.06 23.40
CA ILE A 7 9.85 -1.21 23.71
C ILE A 7 8.89 -1.04 24.90
N GLY A 8 9.27 -0.27 25.93
CA GLY A 8 8.39 0.01 27.07
C GLY A 8 7.19 0.92 26.76
N ARG A 9 7.26 1.73 25.68
CA ARG A 9 6.15 2.56 25.20
C ARG A 9 5.23 1.78 24.25
N VAL A 10 5.78 0.84 23.48
CA VAL A 10 5.04 -0.04 22.56
C VAL A 10 4.14 -1.02 23.32
N GLY A 11 4.61 -1.60 24.42
CA GLY A 11 3.79 -2.46 25.27
C GLY A 11 2.63 -1.73 25.96
N GLY A 12 2.81 -0.45 26.31
CA GLY A 12 1.74 0.39 26.85
C GLY A 12 0.72 0.83 25.80
N LEU A 13 1.15 1.00 24.55
CA LEU A 13 0.29 1.40 23.44
C LEU A 13 -0.62 0.27 22.96
N ALA A 14 -0.12 -0.96 22.87
CA ALA A 14 -0.95 -2.14 22.52
C ALA A 14 -2.05 -2.40 23.57
N ILE A 15 -1.74 -2.17 24.85
CA ILE A 15 -2.72 -2.28 25.95
C ILE A 15 -3.71 -1.09 25.96
N ALA A 16 -3.26 0.12 25.58
CA ALA A 16 -4.13 1.30 25.48
C ALA A 16 -5.04 1.30 24.24
N LEU A 17 -4.63 0.63 23.15
CA LEU A 17 -5.42 0.47 21.92
C LEU A 17 -6.42 -0.70 21.98
N GLY A 18 -6.54 -1.42 23.10
CA GLY A 18 -7.47 -2.55 23.22
C GLY A 18 -7.14 -3.75 22.31
N VAL A 19 -5.96 -3.79 21.69
CA VAL A 19 -5.50 -4.90 20.86
C VAL A 19 -4.91 -5.96 21.78
N GLY A 20 -5.81 -6.67 22.45
CA GLY A 20 -5.49 -7.67 23.45
C GLY A 20 -5.93 -9.07 23.05
N THR A 21 -5.54 -9.56 21.87
CA THR A 21 -5.48 -11.00 21.55
C THR A 21 -4.61 -11.24 20.31
N ALA A 22 -3.67 -12.18 20.45
CA ALA A 22 -2.77 -12.64 19.40
C ALA A 22 -3.54 -13.30 18.24
N ILE A 23 -3.19 -12.97 17.00
CA ILE A 23 -3.52 -13.77 15.82
C ILE A 23 -2.24 -13.94 15.01
N ILE A 24 -1.76 -15.18 14.98
CA ILE A 24 -0.83 -15.71 13.98
C ILE A 24 -1.67 -16.64 13.13
N THR A 25 -1.86 -16.29 11.87
CA THR A 25 -2.17 -17.27 10.83
C THR A 25 -1.60 -16.77 9.52
N GLY A 26 -0.55 -17.41 9.04
CA GLY A 26 -0.47 -17.71 7.62
C GLY A 26 -1.52 -18.78 7.35
N GLN A 27 -2.37 -18.58 6.35
CA GLN A 27 -3.24 -19.63 5.85
C GLN A 27 -2.70 -20.07 4.50
N GLY A 28 -2.05 -21.23 4.51
CA GLY A 28 -2.24 -22.20 3.44
C GLY A 28 -3.59 -22.88 3.66
N VAL A 29 -4.33 -23.09 2.59
CA VAL A 29 -5.62 -23.76 2.55
C VAL A 29 -5.44 -25.23 2.98
N ALA A 30 -6.08 -25.69 4.07
CA ALA A 30 -6.41 -27.12 4.25
C ALA A 30 -7.42 -27.43 5.37
N TYR A 31 -8.43 -28.20 4.94
CA TYR A 31 -9.44 -29.08 5.58
C TYR A 31 -9.32 -29.47 7.09
N ALA A 32 -10.49 -29.62 7.73
CA ALA A 32 -10.75 -29.89 9.14
C ALA A 32 -10.51 -31.35 9.60
N ASP A 33 -10.25 -31.56 10.92
CA ASP A 33 -11.13 -32.38 11.79
C ASP A 33 -10.85 -32.25 13.31
N ASP A 34 -11.81 -32.74 14.08
CA ASP A 34 -12.27 -32.42 15.44
C ASP A 34 -11.46 -32.84 16.72
N THR A 35 -11.89 -32.21 17.83
CA THR A 35 -11.90 -32.64 19.26
C THR A 35 -10.82 -32.19 20.28
N GLY A 36 -11.23 -31.29 21.19
CA GLY A 36 -11.42 -31.64 22.62
C GLY A 36 -10.36 -31.24 23.68
N THR A 37 -10.66 -30.16 24.45
CA THR A 37 -10.55 -29.99 25.95
C THR A 37 -9.23 -30.35 26.68
N SER A 38 -8.68 -29.65 27.69
CA SER A 38 -9.04 -28.50 28.54
C SER A 38 -7.97 -28.33 29.66
N VAL A 39 -7.74 -27.09 30.13
CA VAL A 39 -7.55 -26.67 31.55
C VAL A 39 -6.15 -26.79 32.25
N SER A 40 -5.49 -25.61 32.34
CA SER A 40 -5.11 -24.84 33.56
C SER A 40 -3.93 -25.22 34.50
N ARG A 41 -2.92 -24.31 34.52
CA ARG A 41 -2.36 -23.47 35.65
C ARG A 41 -1.89 -24.14 36.98
N PRO A 42 -1.17 -23.42 37.89
CA PRO A 42 -0.10 -22.41 37.72
C PRO A 42 1.05 -22.52 38.78
N SER A 43 2.00 -21.57 38.70
CA SER A 43 2.55 -20.73 39.79
C SER A 43 3.92 -21.01 40.45
N GLN A 44 4.72 -19.92 40.39
CA GLN A 44 5.52 -19.28 41.46
C GLN A 44 6.83 -19.94 41.93
N SER A 45 7.91 -19.24 42.32
CA SER A 45 8.34 -17.82 42.32
C SER A 45 9.73 -17.71 42.98
N GLN A 46 10.43 -16.57 42.80
CA GLN A 46 11.43 -15.96 43.74
C GLN A 46 12.82 -16.63 43.87
N THR A 47 13.97 -15.97 44.11
CA THR A 47 14.44 -14.56 44.24
C THR A 47 15.99 -14.52 44.31
N ASP A 48 16.56 -13.31 44.12
CA ASP A 48 17.79 -12.74 44.72
C ASP A 48 19.23 -12.95 44.13
N SER A 49 19.75 -11.89 43.44
CA SER A 49 20.77 -10.89 43.88
C SER A 49 22.05 -11.30 44.68
N PRO A 50 23.15 -10.47 44.75
CA PRO A 50 23.67 -9.39 43.86
C PRO A 50 25.25 -9.22 43.82
N ARG A 51 25.72 -8.10 43.21
CA ARG A 51 27.01 -7.33 43.36
C ARG A 51 28.28 -7.85 42.67
N GLY A 52 29.18 -7.04 42.08
CA GLY A 52 29.33 -5.58 41.97
C GLY A 52 30.64 -5.17 41.23
N ASP A 53 30.75 -3.85 40.96
CA ASP A 53 31.94 -3.00 40.69
C ASP A 53 32.86 -3.25 39.46
N SER A 54 33.63 -2.30 38.93
CA SER A 54 33.59 -0.85 38.66
C SER A 54 34.94 -0.55 37.94
N ALA A 55 34.99 0.41 37.00
CA ALA A 55 36.09 1.38 36.82
C ALA A 55 36.11 2.00 35.40
N THR A 56 36.13 3.33 35.42
CA THR A 56 36.18 4.35 34.38
C THR A 56 37.60 4.67 33.90
N LEU A 57 37.74 5.29 32.71
CA LEU A 57 38.75 6.32 32.44
C LEU A 57 38.32 7.28 31.31
N ASP A 58 38.81 8.52 31.40
CA ASP A 58 38.26 9.79 30.91
C ASP A 58 38.79 10.31 29.55
N LYS A 59 37.89 11.09 28.92
CA LYS A 59 37.98 12.30 28.05
C LYS A 59 39.34 12.92 27.66
N ARG A 60 39.38 13.52 26.46
CA ARG A 60 39.37 15.00 26.26
C ARG A 60 39.06 15.47 24.80
N PRO A 61 38.48 16.68 24.59
CA PRO A 61 37.99 17.21 23.29
C PRO A 61 38.64 18.54 22.84
N LEU A 62 38.35 19.01 21.60
CA LEU A 62 38.47 20.38 21.01
C LEU A 62 37.67 20.39 19.68
N GLY A 63 36.96 21.41 19.17
CA GLY A 63 36.80 22.83 19.50
C GLY A 63 35.59 23.46 18.74
N LYS A 64 35.31 24.74 19.05
CA LYS A 64 34.10 25.53 18.71
C LYS A 64 34.20 26.29 17.38
N HIS A 65 33.06 26.49 16.71
CA HIS A 65 32.76 27.72 15.95
C HIS A 65 31.34 28.21 16.26
N ARG A 66 31.18 29.53 16.35
CA ARG A 66 29.96 30.27 16.71
C ARG A 66 29.70 31.24 15.56
N SER A 67 28.53 31.19 14.93
CA SER A 67 27.98 32.29 14.12
C SER A 67 26.56 32.59 14.62
N THR A 68 26.30 33.87 14.76
CA THR A 68 25.07 34.47 15.25
C THR A 68 24.38 35.14 14.07
N GLU A 69 23.29 34.58 13.58
CA GLU A 69 22.22 35.27 12.84
C GLU A 69 21.05 34.29 12.69
N ARG A 70 19.84 34.70 13.10
CA ARG A 70 18.61 33.90 12.92
C ARG A 70 18.15 34.07 11.49
N THR A 71 18.47 33.10 10.64
CA THR A 71 17.79 32.90 9.35
C THR A 71 16.36 32.43 9.59
N THR A 72 15.40 33.01 8.87
CA THR A 72 14.01 32.57 8.93
C THR A 72 13.81 31.34 8.03
N LEU A 73 12.74 30.57 8.26
CA LEU A 73 12.41 29.41 7.43
C LEU A 73 12.20 29.82 5.96
N SER A 74 11.63 31.01 5.74
CA SER A 74 11.43 31.61 4.40
C SER A 74 12.74 31.89 3.68
N ASP A 75 13.79 32.34 4.38
CA ASP A 75 15.10 32.60 3.76
C ASP A 75 15.81 31.29 3.37
N THR A 76 15.59 30.23 4.14
CA THR A 76 16.13 28.90 3.87
C THR A 76 15.41 28.27 2.66
N VAL A 77 14.09 28.40 2.58
CA VAL A 77 13.28 27.91 1.45
C VAL A 77 13.64 28.65 0.17
N LYS A 78 13.79 29.98 0.23
CA LYS A 78 14.21 30.78 -0.92
C LYS A 78 15.62 30.41 -1.41
N GLY A 79 16.57 30.24 -0.50
CA GLY A 79 17.93 29.82 -0.85
C GLY A 79 18.04 28.37 -1.38
N ILE A 80 17.04 27.53 -1.16
CA ILE A 80 16.95 26.20 -1.78
C ILE A 80 16.36 26.34 -3.19
N ALA A 81 15.27 27.09 -3.35
CA ALA A 81 14.64 27.34 -4.65
C ALA A 81 15.61 27.99 -5.66
N ASP A 82 16.40 28.98 -5.22
CA ASP A 82 17.37 29.68 -6.06
C ASP A 82 18.49 28.73 -6.52
N ARG A 83 18.97 27.83 -5.65
CA ARG A 83 19.99 26.81 -6.01
C ARG A 83 19.47 25.75 -6.97
N VAL A 84 18.19 25.36 -6.83
CA VAL A 84 17.55 24.41 -7.76
C VAL A 84 17.35 25.04 -9.14
N ALA A 85 17.00 26.32 -9.22
CA ALA A 85 16.89 27.05 -10.47
C ALA A 85 18.24 27.19 -11.18
N GLU A 86 19.30 27.48 -10.42
CA GLU A 86 20.66 27.65 -10.94
C GLU A 86 21.25 26.33 -11.50
N GLU A 87 20.97 25.19 -10.85
CA GLU A 87 21.38 23.86 -11.35
C GLU A 87 20.55 23.40 -12.56
N ARG A 88 19.27 23.76 -12.64
CA ARG A 88 18.45 23.51 -13.85
C ARG A 88 18.98 24.27 -15.06
N GLN A 89 19.44 25.51 -14.86
CA GLN A 89 20.01 26.32 -15.94
C GLN A 89 21.35 25.75 -16.44
N LYS A 90 22.24 25.32 -15.54
CA LYS A 90 23.50 24.65 -15.93
C LYS A 90 23.27 23.35 -16.72
N ARG A 91 22.26 22.56 -16.34
CA ARG A 91 21.89 21.34 -17.08
C ARG A 91 21.29 21.64 -18.45
N ALA A 92 20.57 22.74 -18.61
CA ALA A 92 20.02 23.18 -19.89
C ALA A 92 21.13 23.66 -20.84
N GLU A 93 22.12 24.39 -20.33
CA GLU A 93 23.29 24.85 -21.09
C GLU A 93 24.18 23.68 -21.52
N ALA A 94 24.42 22.69 -20.64
CA ALA A 94 25.16 21.48 -21.00
C ALA A 94 24.47 20.60 -22.07
N ARG A 95 23.14 20.71 -22.21
CA ARG A 95 22.33 19.94 -23.18
C ARG A 95 22.30 20.59 -24.57
N ALA A 96 22.65 21.87 -24.67
CA ALA A 96 22.72 22.60 -25.93
C ALA A 96 24.01 22.30 -26.71
N ASP A 97 25.11 21.98 -26.01
CA ASP A 97 26.42 21.72 -26.61
C ASP A 97 26.54 20.31 -27.25
N ASP A 98 25.69 19.35 -26.88
CA ASP A 98 25.70 17.97 -27.43
C ASP A 98 24.83 17.78 -28.69
N ALA A 99 24.08 18.81 -29.11
CA ALA A 99 23.11 18.69 -30.20
C ALA A 99 23.68 18.89 -31.62
N ASP A 100 24.98 19.23 -31.76
CA ASP A 100 25.56 19.72 -33.02
C ASP A 100 26.32 18.68 -33.86
N SER A 101 26.04 17.38 -33.66
CA SER A 101 26.54 16.36 -34.61
C SER A 101 25.59 15.17 -34.80
N VAL A 102 25.11 14.97 -36.04
CA VAL A 102 25.25 13.75 -36.87
C VAL A 102 24.13 13.66 -37.93
N ASP A 103 24.59 13.24 -39.11
CA ASP A 103 24.05 13.08 -40.46
C ASP A 103 22.88 12.09 -40.64
N GLU A 104 22.10 12.26 -41.72
CA GLU A 104 20.78 11.63 -41.98
C GLU A 104 20.82 10.27 -42.74
N SER A 105 19.92 9.35 -42.36
CA SER A 105 19.27 8.36 -43.25
C SER A 105 18.00 7.78 -42.59
N PRO A 106 16.96 7.37 -43.36
CA PRO A 106 15.58 7.30 -42.86
C PRO A 106 15.25 5.95 -42.20
N ARG A 107 15.03 6.00 -40.88
CA ARG A 107 14.23 5.04 -40.09
C ARG A 107 13.33 5.88 -39.17
N SER A 108 12.08 5.46 -38.93
CA SER A 108 11.14 6.16 -38.04
C SER A 108 11.84 6.57 -36.75
N ARG A 109 11.90 7.87 -36.48
CA ARG A 109 12.69 8.42 -35.37
C ARG A 109 12.07 7.99 -34.05
N ALA A 110 12.90 7.83 -33.02
CA ALA A 110 12.46 7.51 -31.66
C ALA A 110 11.28 8.42 -31.21
N GLY A 111 11.29 9.71 -31.59
CA GLY A 111 10.22 10.66 -31.27
C GLY A 111 8.87 10.48 -32.00
N ASP A 112 8.78 9.65 -33.05
CA ASP A 112 7.56 9.50 -33.86
C ASP A 112 6.45 8.75 -33.09
N ARG A 113 6.79 7.84 -32.16
CA ARG A 113 5.79 7.06 -31.40
C ARG A 113 4.96 7.93 -30.46
N ARG A 114 5.61 8.82 -29.73
CA ARG A 114 4.93 9.73 -28.79
C ARG A 114 4.08 10.78 -29.51
N GLN A 115 4.58 11.34 -30.62
CA GLN A 115 3.78 12.24 -31.46
C GLN A 115 2.56 11.52 -32.04
N LYS A 116 2.73 10.30 -32.56
CA LYS A 116 1.63 9.48 -33.08
C LYS A 116 0.62 9.09 -31.98
N ARG A 117 1.05 8.85 -30.74
CA ARG A 117 0.14 8.63 -29.60
C ARG A 117 -0.70 9.88 -29.35
N THR A 118 -0.08 11.06 -29.27
CA THR A 118 -0.80 12.35 -29.10
C THR A 118 -1.71 12.69 -30.28
N GLU A 119 -1.33 12.35 -31.52
CA GLU A 119 -2.14 12.60 -32.73
C GLU A 119 -3.30 11.61 -32.90
N THR A 120 -3.12 10.33 -32.55
CA THR A 120 -4.21 9.34 -32.51
C THR A 120 -5.24 9.73 -31.43
N VAL A 121 -4.78 10.38 -30.37
CA VAL A 121 -5.62 10.98 -29.32
C VAL A 121 -6.41 12.21 -29.81
N ALA A 122 -5.92 12.95 -30.80
CA ALA A 122 -6.65 14.07 -31.41
C ALA A 122 -7.60 13.64 -32.55
N GLY A 123 -7.27 12.57 -33.29
CA GLY A 123 -8.01 12.13 -34.48
C GLY A 123 -9.36 11.43 -34.23
N GLN A 124 -9.70 11.07 -32.99
CA GLN A 124 -10.97 10.43 -32.65
C GLN A 124 -12.14 11.43 -32.44
N GLN A 125 -11.93 12.73 -32.69
CA GLN A 125 -12.94 13.76 -32.49
C GLN A 125 -13.91 13.99 -33.67
N ASP A 126 -13.65 13.45 -34.86
CA ASP A 126 -14.48 13.72 -36.05
C ASP A 126 -15.08 12.45 -36.67
N SER A 127 -16.27 12.09 -36.21
CA SER A 127 -17.18 11.21 -36.94
C SER A 127 -18.62 11.56 -36.61
N ALA A 128 -19.04 12.77 -37.00
CA ALA A 128 -20.44 13.13 -37.16
C ALA A 128 -20.66 13.56 -38.62
N THR A 129 -21.73 13.02 -39.19
CA THR A 129 -22.16 13.07 -40.59
C THR A 129 -22.19 14.46 -41.23
N THR A 130 -21.71 14.52 -42.47
CA THR A 130 -21.72 15.67 -43.38
C THR A 130 -23.14 16.06 -43.84
N GLU A 131 -23.58 17.27 -43.49
CA GLU A 131 -24.54 18.04 -44.29
C GLU A 131 -24.01 19.45 -44.55
N ASP A 132 -24.29 19.92 -45.76
CA ASP A 132 -23.59 20.96 -46.50
C ASP A 132 -24.32 22.31 -46.36
N VAL A 133 -23.78 23.29 -45.60
CA VAL A 133 -24.24 24.70 -45.65
C VAL A 133 -23.10 25.69 -45.36
N SER A 134 -22.66 26.39 -46.41
CA SER A 134 -22.25 27.80 -46.51
C SER A 134 -21.54 28.49 -45.33
N ALA A 135 -20.30 28.95 -45.57
CA ALA A 135 -19.52 29.81 -44.68
C ALA A 135 -20.22 31.14 -44.32
N PRO A 136 -20.07 31.59 -43.07
CA PRO A 136 -19.71 32.99 -42.85
C PRO A 136 -18.58 33.19 -41.82
N ALA A 137 -17.84 34.28 -42.09
CA ALA A 137 -17.03 35.17 -41.25
C ALA A 137 -16.41 34.67 -39.92
N ALA A 138 -15.13 35.01 -39.76
CA ALA A 138 -14.31 34.83 -38.58
C ALA A 138 -14.96 35.34 -37.28
N ASP A 139 -15.03 34.46 -36.29
CA ASP A 139 -15.31 34.76 -34.89
C ASP A 139 -14.05 34.55 -34.03
N PRO A 140 -13.94 35.25 -32.89
CA PRO A 140 -12.69 35.47 -32.16
C PRO A 140 -12.26 34.26 -31.30
N GLU A 141 -10.99 34.29 -30.85
CA GLU A 141 -10.34 33.29 -29.97
C GLU A 141 -11.24 32.69 -28.88
N PRO A 142 -11.09 31.38 -28.56
CA PRO A 142 -11.91 30.71 -27.57
C PRO A 142 -11.57 31.15 -26.14
N ALA A 143 -12.46 31.93 -25.55
CA ALA A 143 -12.47 32.17 -24.11
C ALA A 143 -12.98 30.93 -23.36
N ALA A 144 -12.07 30.28 -22.63
CA ALA A 144 -12.25 29.59 -21.35
C ALA A 144 -13.26 28.42 -21.24
N ALA A 145 -12.74 27.19 -21.32
CA ALA A 145 -13.31 25.98 -20.71
C ALA A 145 -13.12 25.90 -19.16
N GLN A 146 -12.58 26.96 -18.54
CA GLN A 146 -12.36 27.06 -17.09
C GLN A 146 -13.61 27.06 -16.18
N PRO A 147 -14.83 27.53 -16.57
CA PRO A 147 -15.94 27.60 -15.63
C PRO A 147 -16.53 26.23 -15.25
N ARG A 148 -16.31 25.17 -16.05
CA ARG A 148 -16.92 23.84 -15.85
C ARG A 148 -16.20 22.98 -14.80
N VAL A 149 -14.87 23.00 -14.80
CA VAL A 149 -14.07 22.35 -13.76
C VAL A 149 -14.28 23.05 -12.43
N LEU A 150 -14.38 24.39 -12.43
CA LEU A 150 -14.73 25.16 -11.25
C LEU A 150 -16.13 24.85 -10.73
N SER A 151 -17.16 24.67 -11.58
CA SER A 151 -18.52 24.36 -11.11
C SER A 151 -18.64 22.96 -10.50
N TRP A 152 -18.03 21.93 -11.10
CA TRP A 152 -18.01 20.60 -10.49
C TRP A 152 -17.18 20.59 -9.20
N LEU A 153 -15.98 21.20 -9.21
CA LEU A 153 -15.18 21.34 -8.00
C LEU A 153 -15.94 22.13 -6.93
N GLN A 154 -16.72 23.15 -7.28
CA GLN A 154 -17.51 23.97 -6.35
C GLN A 154 -18.85 23.34 -5.94
N SER A 155 -19.21 22.18 -6.49
CA SER A 155 -20.38 21.43 -6.02
C SER A 155 -20.22 21.08 -4.53
N PRO A 156 -21.31 21.01 -3.74
CA PRO A 156 -21.25 20.54 -2.36
C PRO A 156 -20.46 19.23 -2.23
N ARG A 157 -20.62 18.32 -3.20
CA ARG A 157 -19.88 17.05 -3.35
C ARG A 157 -18.35 17.24 -3.35
N ALA A 158 -17.81 18.12 -4.20
CA ALA A 158 -16.37 18.34 -4.29
C ALA A 158 -15.83 19.39 -3.28
N VAL A 159 -16.71 20.20 -2.68
CA VAL A 159 -16.38 21.18 -1.63
C VAL A 159 -16.32 20.54 -0.24
N ALA A 160 -17.18 19.56 0.05
CA ALA A 160 -17.12 18.77 1.28
C ALA A 160 -15.77 18.07 1.47
N GLY A 161 -15.12 17.65 0.36
CA GLY A 161 -13.75 17.12 0.34
C GLY A 161 -12.63 18.19 0.37
N ARG A 162 -12.93 19.49 0.50
CA ARG A 162 -11.90 20.56 0.52
C ARG A 162 -12.03 21.56 1.66
N GLN A 163 -13.15 21.60 2.37
CA GLN A 163 -13.36 22.62 3.40
C GLN A 163 -12.64 22.28 4.72
N GLN A 164 -11.49 22.93 4.88
CA GLN A 164 -11.00 23.35 6.19
C GLN A 164 -12.02 24.35 6.76
N ALA A 165 -12.68 24.00 7.85
CA ALA A 165 -13.49 24.97 8.59
C ALA A 165 -12.61 26.18 8.95
N ALA A 166 -13.12 27.40 8.73
CA ALA A 166 -12.45 28.62 9.19
C ALA A 166 -12.16 28.52 10.69
N GLU A 167 -10.92 28.81 11.07
CA GLU A 167 -10.44 28.67 12.45
C GLU A 167 -11.39 29.34 13.46
N PRO A 168 -11.92 28.62 14.46
CA PRO A 168 -12.43 29.29 15.64
C PRO A 168 -11.22 29.85 16.40
N GLN A 169 -11.11 31.19 16.46
CA GLN A 169 -10.16 31.87 17.34
C GLN A 169 -10.52 31.58 18.80
N VAL A 170 -9.98 30.49 19.35
CA VAL A 170 -10.06 30.18 20.77
C VAL A 170 -8.72 30.59 21.40
N GLN A 171 -8.71 31.75 22.06
CA GLN A 171 -7.67 32.06 23.03
C GLN A 171 -7.88 31.19 24.28
N THR A 172 -7.22 30.03 24.34
CA THR A 172 -7.03 29.35 25.62
C THR A 172 -5.77 29.88 26.29
N THR A 173 -5.93 30.50 27.45
CA THR A 173 -4.82 30.76 28.39
C THR A 173 -4.33 29.43 28.96
N LEU A 174 -3.35 28.84 28.28
CA LEU A 174 -2.61 27.69 28.79
C LEU A 174 -1.85 28.10 30.07
N TRP A 175 -2.19 27.43 31.16
CA TRP A 175 -1.47 27.46 32.43
C TRP A 175 -0.02 27.00 32.20
N THR A 176 0.95 27.86 32.52
CA THR A 176 2.38 27.55 32.54
C THR A 176 2.79 27.12 33.95
N PRO A 177 3.36 25.92 34.16
CA PRO A 177 4.05 25.61 35.40
C PRO A 177 5.39 26.33 35.43
N SER A 178 5.78 26.83 36.59
CA SER A 178 7.02 27.56 36.83
C SER A 178 8.27 26.69 36.72
N ASP A 179 9.31 27.23 36.05
CA ASP A 179 10.68 26.75 36.10
C ASP A 179 11.26 26.81 37.53
N ARG A 180 11.18 25.69 38.25
CA ARG A 180 12.14 25.23 39.28
C ARG A 180 11.62 23.96 39.96
N ALA A 181 12.11 22.81 39.50
CA ALA A 181 12.44 21.62 40.30
C ALA A 181 12.81 20.46 39.34
N ALA A 182 13.95 20.61 38.67
CA ALA A 182 14.59 19.51 37.95
C ALA A 182 15.85 19.13 38.75
N GLN A 183 15.71 18.16 39.66
CA GLN A 183 16.79 17.32 40.16
C GLN A 183 16.21 16.23 41.07
N ASP A 184 16.77 15.03 40.93
CA ASP A 184 16.61 13.81 41.73
C ASP A 184 15.52 12.79 41.34
N ALA A 185 15.86 11.94 40.36
CA ALA A 185 15.54 10.50 40.38
C ALA A 185 16.53 9.72 39.49
N PRO A 186 17.18 8.63 39.98
CA PRO A 186 18.30 8.00 39.28
C PRO A 186 17.84 7.01 38.20
N ALA A 187 18.31 7.22 36.98
CA ALA A 187 18.36 6.21 35.95
C ALA A 187 19.72 5.47 35.98
N ARG A 188 19.69 4.19 35.60
CA ARG A 188 20.82 3.29 35.26
C ARG A 188 21.45 2.54 36.43
N THR A 189 21.23 1.23 36.50
CA THR A 189 22.25 0.18 36.72
C THR A 189 21.60 -1.20 36.52
N VAL A 190 21.52 -1.71 35.28
CA VAL A 190 21.38 -3.16 34.98
C VAL A 190 22.07 -3.54 33.65
N VAL A 191 22.26 -2.60 32.71
CA VAL A 191 22.75 -2.93 31.35
C VAL A 191 24.26 -3.18 31.27
N ALA A 192 25.08 -2.69 32.22
CA ALA A 192 26.54 -2.86 32.14
C ALA A 192 27.02 -4.25 32.57
N GLY A 193 26.41 -4.88 33.58
CA GLY A 193 26.82 -6.20 34.07
C GLY A 193 26.52 -7.34 33.08
N LEU A 194 25.49 -7.18 32.25
CA LEU A 194 25.12 -8.15 31.22
C LEU A 194 26.08 -8.10 30.02
N LEU A 195 26.55 -6.91 29.64
CA LEU A 195 27.49 -6.73 28.53
C LEU A 195 28.90 -7.24 28.86
N THR A 196 29.37 -7.09 30.11
CA THR A 196 30.68 -7.60 30.53
C THR A 196 30.71 -9.12 30.78
N ALA A 197 29.55 -9.73 31.05
CA ALA A 197 29.39 -11.18 31.15
C ALA A 197 29.31 -11.85 29.75
N LEU A 198 28.69 -11.18 28.77
CA LEU A 198 28.67 -11.63 27.37
C LEU A 198 30.06 -11.52 26.72
N ASP A 199 30.79 -10.43 26.94
CA ASP A 199 32.14 -10.23 26.37
C ASP A 199 33.17 -11.28 26.84
N ARG A 200 33.03 -11.81 28.06
CA ARG A 200 33.86 -12.91 28.58
C ARG A 200 33.42 -14.31 28.15
N ALA A 201 32.18 -14.47 27.67
CA ALA A 201 31.69 -15.74 27.12
C ALA A 201 32.04 -15.92 25.63
N PHE A 202 32.30 -14.83 24.91
CA PHE A 202 32.64 -14.82 23.48
C PHE A 202 34.14 -14.79 23.16
N SER A 203 35.03 -14.90 24.16
CA SER A 203 36.47 -14.99 23.93
C SER A 203 37.08 -16.23 24.59
N PRO A 204 37.35 -17.26 23.78
CA PRO A 204 38.70 -17.78 23.72
C PRO A 204 39.17 -17.99 22.27
N ALA A 205 40.18 -17.20 21.90
CA ALA A 205 41.24 -17.45 20.92
C ALA A 205 40.89 -18.13 19.56
N SER A 206 40.85 -17.28 18.53
CA SER A 206 41.51 -17.45 17.22
C SER A 206 41.26 -18.74 16.40
N SER A 207 40.28 -18.70 15.50
CA SER A 207 40.49 -18.88 14.04
C SER A 207 39.15 -18.92 13.28
N GLY A 208 39.09 -18.20 12.15
CA GLY A 208 38.05 -18.36 11.11
C GLY A 208 36.83 -17.44 11.22
N ASN A 209 36.63 -16.59 10.20
CA ASN A 209 35.47 -15.74 9.98
C ASN A 209 34.14 -16.48 10.22
N GLY A 210 33.26 -15.94 11.07
CA GLY A 210 31.90 -16.43 11.23
C GLY A 210 30.99 -15.33 11.79
N SER A 211 30.08 -14.84 10.96
CA SER A 211 28.94 -14.00 11.36
C SER A 211 27.92 -14.83 12.13
N ALA A 212 27.22 -14.20 13.08
CA ALA A 212 26.05 -14.82 13.73
C ALA A 212 24.89 -14.93 12.73
N PRO A 213 24.03 -15.98 12.82
CA PRO A 213 22.89 -16.14 11.92
C PRO A 213 21.92 -14.95 12.04
N VAL A 214 21.42 -14.47 10.90
CA VAL A 214 20.40 -13.41 10.86
C VAL A 214 19.02 -14.06 10.81
N GLY A 215 18.24 -13.93 11.89
CA GLY A 215 16.85 -14.41 11.96
C GLY A 215 16.63 -15.82 12.52
N GLY A 216 17.69 -16.50 12.99
CA GLY A 216 17.59 -17.87 13.48
C GLY A 216 16.85 -18.01 14.82
N SER A 217 15.92 -18.96 14.86
CA SER A 217 15.37 -19.53 16.09
C SER A 217 16.48 -20.22 16.90
N LEU A 218 16.25 -20.50 18.19
CA LEU A 218 17.22 -21.21 19.04
C LEU A 218 17.56 -22.61 18.48
N SER A 219 16.62 -23.20 17.76
CA SER A 219 16.75 -24.42 16.95
C SER A 219 17.81 -24.29 15.86
N ASP A 220 17.89 -23.17 15.15
CA ASP A 220 18.88 -22.99 14.07
C ASP A 220 20.31 -22.90 14.62
N LEU A 221 20.48 -22.25 15.78
CA LEU A 221 21.76 -22.23 16.50
C LEU A 221 22.13 -23.61 17.08
N LEU A 222 21.14 -24.37 17.56
CA LEU A 222 21.31 -25.75 18.02
C LEU A 222 21.75 -26.66 16.87
N LEU A 223 21.11 -26.53 15.71
CA LEU A 223 21.40 -27.29 14.50
C LEU A 223 22.76 -26.91 13.92
N LEU A 224 23.13 -25.62 13.87
CA LEU A 224 24.48 -25.20 13.47
C LEU A 224 25.57 -25.75 14.39
N ALA A 225 25.32 -25.80 15.70
CA ALA A 225 26.26 -26.36 16.66
C ALA A 225 26.38 -27.90 16.53
N GLY A 226 25.30 -28.58 16.13
CA GLY A 226 25.26 -30.00 15.80
C GLY A 226 25.95 -30.32 14.46
N ALA A 227 25.68 -29.55 13.41
CA ALA A 227 26.33 -29.65 12.10
C ALA A 227 27.86 -29.50 12.18
N ARG A 228 28.34 -28.66 13.12
CA ARG A 228 29.77 -28.51 13.40
C ARG A 228 30.38 -29.67 14.18
N ARG A 229 29.59 -30.60 14.72
CA ARG A 229 30.05 -31.73 15.57
C ARG A 229 29.89 -33.10 14.93
N GLU A 230 29.00 -33.29 13.96
CA GLU A 230 28.81 -34.58 13.30
C GLU A 230 29.39 -34.57 11.88
N SER A 231 30.39 -35.42 11.68
CA SER A 231 30.91 -35.81 10.37
C SER A 231 30.62 -37.29 10.23
N THR A 232 29.46 -37.64 9.65
CA THR A 232 29.11 -38.93 9.03
C THR A 232 27.62 -38.95 8.66
N LEU A 233 27.22 -38.12 7.70
CA LEU A 233 25.93 -38.26 7.02
C LEU A 233 26.09 -39.10 5.75
N ALA A 234 24.99 -39.74 5.32
CA ALA A 234 24.83 -40.12 3.92
C ALA A 234 24.90 -38.83 3.09
N ALA A 235 25.74 -38.81 2.05
CA ALA A 235 25.96 -37.61 1.23
C ALA A 235 24.61 -37.02 0.79
N ILE A 236 24.36 -35.76 1.15
CA ILE A 236 23.23 -35.01 0.63
C ILE A 236 23.45 -34.85 -0.88
N ASP A 237 22.39 -35.09 -1.66
CA ASP A 237 22.46 -34.95 -3.11
C ASP A 237 22.89 -33.52 -3.48
N ASP A 238 23.74 -33.39 -4.49
CA ASP A 238 24.19 -32.10 -4.99
C ASP A 238 23.00 -31.18 -5.32
N TYR A 239 23.18 -29.88 -5.02
CA TYR A 239 22.20 -28.86 -5.35
C TYR A 239 22.05 -28.71 -6.88
N SER A 240 20.90 -28.21 -7.30
CA SER A 240 20.66 -27.84 -8.70
C SER A 240 20.43 -26.35 -8.82
N VAL A 241 20.95 -25.77 -9.91
CA VAL A 241 20.71 -24.37 -10.29
C VAL A 241 20.37 -24.35 -11.78
N GLY A 242 19.33 -23.61 -12.14
CA GLY A 242 18.93 -23.34 -13.51
C GLY A 242 18.26 -21.99 -13.64
N VAL A 243 17.78 -21.69 -14.84
CA VAL A 243 17.03 -20.48 -15.13
C VAL A 243 15.63 -20.88 -15.58
N VAL A 244 14.62 -20.41 -14.86
CA VAL A 244 13.21 -20.61 -15.21
C VAL A 244 12.62 -19.24 -15.47
N GLN A 245 12.15 -19.03 -16.71
CA GLN A 245 11.59 -17.74 -17.14
C GLN A 245 12.51 -16.56 -16.79
N GLY A 246 13.80 -16.66 -17.11
CA GLY A 246 14.78 -15.61 -16.84
C GLY A 246 15.10 -15.38 -15.35
N VAL A 247 14.58 -16.18 -14.41
CA VAL A 247 14.92 -16.08 -12.98
C VAL A 247 15.74 -17.29 -12.57
N ILE A 248 16.83 -17.07 -11.84
CA ILE A 248 17.65 -18.16 -11.33
C ILE A 248 16.83 -18.89 -10.26
N SER A 249 16.71 -20.21 -10.42
CA SER A 249 15.98 -21.06 -9.49
C SER A 249 16.65 -22.41 -9.38
N GLY A 250 16.32 -23.14 -8.34
CA GLY A 250 16.97 -24.42 -8.10
C GLY A 250 16.45 -25.10 -6.85
N CYS A 251 17.07 -26.23 -6.55
CA CYS A 251 16.80 -27.00 -5.35
C CYS A 251 18.07 -27.05 -4.51
N VAL A 252 17.93 -26.80 -3.21
CA VAL A 252 19.05 -26.92 -2.26
C VAL A 252 19.58 -28.35 -2.23
N VAL A 253 18.71 -29.34 -2.43
CA VAL A 253 19.07 -30.77 -2.46
C VAL A 253 18.45 -31.44 -3.67
N GLY A 254 19.28 -32.09 -4.48
CA GLY A 254 18.87 -32.81 -5.68
C GLY A 254 18.26 -31.92 -6.76
N THR A 255 17.45 -32.52 -7.65
CA THR A 255 16.87 -31.85 -8.83
C THR A 255 15.35 -31.68 -8.76
N THR A 256 14.68 -32.33 -7.80
CA THR A 256 13.22 -32.35 -7.68
C THR A 256 12.68 -31.55 -6.50
N CYS A 257 13.55 -30.86 -5.74
CA CYS A 257 13.17 -30.07 -4.56
C CYS A 257 12.31 -30.91 -3.59
N THR A 258 12.70 -32.18 -3.42
CA THR A 258 11.99 -33.12 -2.56
C THR A 258 12.55 -33.04 -1.16
N THR A 259 11.66 -32.99 -0.18
CA THR A 259 12.03 -33.07 1.24
C THR A 259 12.55 -34.47 1.52
N ALA A 260 13.88 -34.66 1.53
CA ALA A 260 14.46 -36.00 1.57
C ALA A 260 13.90 -36.85 2.73
N ASP A 261 13.57 -36.26 3.89
CA ASP A 261 12.99 -36.98 5.04
C ASP A 261 12.14 -36.05 5.95
N GLY A 262 11.40 -35.10 5.37
CA GLY A 262 10.71 -34.06 6.15
C GLY A 262 11.62 -32.95 6.70
N SER A 263 12.86 -32.85 6.20
CA SER A 263 13.83 -31.79 6.48
C SER A 263 13.30 -30.37 6.26
N THR A 264 13.83 -29.42 7.03
CA THR A 264 13.62 -27.98 6.89
C THR A 264 14.87 -27.29 6.37
N TYR A 265 14.67 -26.25 5.57
CA TYR A 265 15.74 -25.48 4.93
C TYR A 265 15.77 -24.06 5.48
N THR A 266 16.95 -23.63 5.96
CA THR A 266 17.14 -22.29 6.54
C THR A 266 18.35 -21.60 5.91
N VAL A 267 18.18 -20.39 5.35
CA VAL A 267 19.31 -19.59 4.86
C VAL A 267 20.17 -19.15 6.04
N ILE A 268 21.46 -19.48 6.01
CA ILE A 268 22.41 -19.11 7.07
C ILE A 268 23.26 -17.93 6.64
N ASP A 269 23.78 -17.96 5.41
CA ASP A 269 24.55 -16.88 4.82
C ASP A 269 23.79 -16.31 3.62
N ARG A 270 23.62 -14.99 3.60
CA ARG A 270 22.95 -14.28 2.49
C ARG A 270 23.87 -14.27 1.26
N PRO A 271 23.32 -14.07 0.05
CA PRO A 271 24.10 -13.95 -1.17
C PRO A 271 25.26 -12.95 -1.04
N SER A 272 26.46 -13.40 -1.43
CA SER A 272 27.73 -12.73 -1.15
C SER A 272 27.84 -11.29 -1.69
N ASN A 273 27.10 -10.95 -2.74
CA ASN A 273 27.11 -9.61 -3.34
C ASN A 273 25.82 -8.81 -3.06
N GLY A 274 24.90 -9.35 -2.25
CA GLY A 274 23.65 -8.66 -1.90
C GLY A 274 22.44 -9.03 -2.76
N GLY A 275 22.51 -10.11 -3.54
CA GLY A 275 21.35 -10.65 -4.25
C GLY A 275 20.18 -11.01 -3.32
N LYS A 276 18.96 -11.07 -3.87
CA LYS A 276 17.75 -11.45 -3.14
C LYS A 276 17.48 -12.94 -3.33
N LEU A 277 17.27 -13.66 -2.24
CA LEU A 277 17.02 -15.10 -2.22
C LEU A 277 15.70 -15.37 -1.49
N THR A 278 14.79 -16.06 -2.17
CA THR A 278 13.59 -16.66 -1.58
C THR A 278 13.80 -18.16 -1.49
N LEU A 279 13.55 -18.75 -0.33
CA LEU A 279 13.71 -20.17 -0.07
C LEU A 279 12.41 -20.70 0.51
N ASP A 280 11.85 -21.75 -0.10
CA ASP A 280 10.81 -22.55 0.51
C ASP A 280 11.45 -23.45 1.57
N ALA A 281 11.14 -23.15 2.83
CA ALA A 281 11.70 -23.85 3.98
C ALA A 281 11.31 -25.33 4.08
N THR A 282 10.34 -25.80 3.29
CA THR A 282 9.82 -27.18 3.32
C THR A 282 10.25 -27.99 2.11
N THR A 283 10.31 -27.39 0.92
CA THR A 283 10.72 -28.10 -0.30
C THR A 283 12.21 -27.94 -0.60
N GLY A 284 12.84 -26.86 -0.10
CA GLY A 284 14.20 -26.50 -0.46
C GLY A 284 14.29 -25.91 -1.86
N ALA A 285 13.16 -25.60 -2.50
CA ALA A 285 13.12 -24.82 -3.72
C ALA A 285 13.55 -23.38 -3.41
N PHE A 286 14.43 -22.82 -4.23
CA PHE A 286 14.83 -21.43 -4.11
C PHE A 286 14.68 -20.66 -5.42
N ARG A 287 14.47 -19.35 -5.28
CA ARG A 287 14.50 -18.35 -6.34
C ARG A 287 15.51 -17.28 -5.97
N PHE A 288 16.31 -16.87 -6.94
CA PHE A 288 17.45 -16.01 -6.72
C PHE A 288 17.51 -14.90 -7.76
N LEU A 289 17.54 -13.66 -7.29
CA LEU A 289 17.85 -12.46 -8.06
C LEU A 289 19.27 -12.04 -7.72
N PRO A 290 20.26 -12.31 -8.59
CA PRO A 290 21.63 -11.84 -8.40
C PRO A 290 21.71 -10.32 -8.33
N TYR A 291 22.73 -9.82 -7.66
CA TYR A 291 23.02 -8.40 -7.57
C TYR A 291 23.75 -7.90 -8.81
N ALA A 292 23.30 -6.76 -9.33
CA ALA A 292 24.01 -6.00 -10.35
C ALA A 292 24.44 -4.64 -9.78
N ASP A 293 25.66 -4.20 -10.10
CA ASP A 293 26.03 -2.80 -9.87
C ASP A 293 25.07 -1.87 -10.60
N GLU A 294 24.76 -0.72 -10.01
CA GLU A 294 23.83 0.25 -10.58
C GLU A 294 24.21 0.67 -12.01
N ASN A 295 25.53 0.74 -12.30
CA ASN A 295 26.07 1.14 -13.60
C ASN A 295 26.22 -0.03 -14.59
N ALA A 296 25.89 -1.27 -14.17
CA ALA A 296 25.97 -2.44 -15.03
C ALA A 296 24.76 -2.51 -15.98
N THR A 297 24.84 -1.78 -17.09
CA THR A 297 23.75 -1.69 -18.10
C THR A 297 23.37 -3.02 -18.73
N ASN A 298 24.29 -3.99 -18.73
CA ASN A 298 24.05 -5.33 -19.24
C ASN A 298 23.61 -6.31 -18.15
N GLY A 299 23.24 -5.88 -16.94
CA GLY A 299 22.83 -6.77 -15.85
C GLY A 299 24.01 -7.47 -15.13
N PRO A 300 23.71 -8.46 -14.27
CA PRO A 300 24.68 -9.06 -13.35
C PRO A 300 25.68 -9.98 -14.05
N THR A 301 26.88 -10.09 -13.49
CA THR A 301 27.96 -10.99 -13.95
C THR A 301 28.74 -11.56 -12.77
N GLY A 302 29.58 -12.55 -13.02
CA GLY A 302 30.40 -13.20 -11.99
C GLY A 302 29.67 -14.36 -11.31
N THR A 303 30.00 -14.57 -10.04
CA THR A 303 29.49 -15.68 -9.22
C THR A 303 29.00 -15.12 -7.89
N GLU A 304 27.87 -15.61 -7.43
CA GLU A 304 27.37 -15.36 -6.08
C GLU A 304 27.24 -16.66 -5.30
N THR A 305 27.53 -16.59 -4.01
CA THR A 305 27.46 -17.74 -3.10
C THR A 305 26.53 -17.44 -1.93
N PHE A 306 25.81 -18.45 -1.48
CA PHE A 306 25.00 -18.41 -0.26
C PHE A 306 24.94 -19.81 0.35
N SER A 307 24.62 -19.88 1.65
CA SER A 307 24.68 -21.12 2.40
C SER A 307 23.34 -21.43 3.04
N VAL A 308 22.85 -22.65 2.87
CA VAL A 308 21.57 -23.12 3.40
C VAL A 308 21.80 -24.29 4.33
N LEU A 309 21.25 -24.22 5.54
CA LEU A 309 21.21 -25.34 6.46
C LEU A 309 20.08 -26.28 6.06
N VAL A 310 20.42 -27.54 5.83
CA VAL A 310 19.48 -28.64 5.62
C VAL A 310 19.38 -29.40 6.93
N ALA A 311 18.25 -29.32 7.62
CA ALA A 311 18.05 -29.94 8.92
C ALA A 311 16.93 -30.98 8.88
N GLN A 312 17.20 -32.23 9.25
CA GLN A 312 16.17 -33.26 9.35
C GLN A 312 15.18 -32.95 10.47
N ASN A 313 13.88 -33.08 10.21
CA ASN A 313 12.90 -33.03 11.27
C ASN A 313 12.91 -34.33 12.08
N THR A 314 13.12 -34.22 13.39
CA THR A 314 12.83 -35.30 14.34
C THR A 314 11.53 -35.05 15.07
N LYS A 315 10.96 -36.09 15.68
CA LYS A 315 9.81 -35.95 16.58
C LYS A 315 10.05 -34.88 17.68
N PHE A 316 11.30 -34.63 18.06
CA PHE A 316 11.67 -33.61 19.03
C PHE A 316 11.64 -32.19 18.45
N THR A 317 12.11 -31.98 17.21
CA THR A 317 12.01 -30.66 16.56
C THR A 317 10.55 -30.30 16.27
N THR A 318 9.72 -31.26 15.83
CA THR A 318 8.27 -31.06 15.63
C THR A 318 7.54 -30.69 16.93
N VAL A 319 7.93 -31.25 18.07
CA VAL A 319 7.35 -30.92 19.37
C VAL A 319 7.78 -29.53 19.85
N ILE A 320 9.02 -29.10 19.57
CA ILE A 320 9.49 -27.76 19.95
C ILE A 320 8.89 -26.68 19.05
N THR A 321 8.78 -26.91 17.75
CA THR A 321 8.20 -25.95 16.79
C THR A 321 6.67 -25.89 16.88
N GLY A 322 6.01 -26.95 17.37
CA GLY A 322 4.55 -27.01 17.59
C GLY A 322 4.05 -26.38 18.90
N LEU A 323 4.90 -25.78 19.73
CA LEU A 323 4.49 -25.13 20.98
C LEU A 323 4.02 -23.68 20.73
N PRO A 324 2.81 -23.29 21.14
CA PRO A 324 2.35 -21.91 21.04
C PRO A 324 3.08 -21.01 22.07
N ILE A 325 4.14 -20.35 21.60
CA ILE A 325 4.82 -19.13 22.07
C ILE A 325 4.90 -18.87 23.60
N VAL A 326 6.12 -18.95 24.15
CA VAL A 326 6.55 -18.17 25.32
C VAL A 326 7.93 -17.57 25.05
N GLY A 327 8.08 -16.28 25.33
CA GLY A 327 9.16 -15.40 24.88
C GLY A 327 10.62 -15.85 25.08
N SER A 328 11.46 -15.28 24.20
CA SER A 328 12.88 -15.51 23.93
C SER A 328 13.87 -15.16 25.06
N SER A 329 13.61 -15.53 26.32
CA SER A 329 14.54 -15.13 27.41
C SER A 329 14.83 -16.14 28.52
N LEU A 330 14.27 -17.36 28.53
CA LEU A 330 14.52 -18.29 29.65
C LEU A 330 14.90 -19.74 29.28
N ILE A 331 15.05 -20.07 28.01
CA ILE A 331 15.45 -21.44 27.59
C ILE A 331 16.96 -21.54 27.29
N THR A 332 17.63 -20.42 27.02
CA THR A 332 19.05 -20.35 26.64
C THR A 332 20.00 -21.05 27.62
N PRO A 333 19.91 -20.87 28.96
CA PRO A 333 20.88 -21.48 29.88
C PRO A 333 20.68 -22.99 30.10
N VAL A 334 19.47 -23.50 29.87
CA VAL A 334 19.11 -24.92 30.09
C VAL A 334 19.50 -25.76 28.89
N VAL A 335 19.22 -25.26 27.68
CA VAL A 335 19.58 -25.92 26.42
C VAL A 335 21.09 -25.91 26.19
N GLN A 336 21.78 -24.81 26.51
CA GLN A 336 23.23 -24.69 26.37
C GLN A 336 23.99 -25.62 27.34
N ARG A 337 23.42 -25.94 28.52
CA ARG A 337 23.96 -26.98 29.43
C ARG A 337 23.70 -28.41 28.93
N LEU A 338 22.58 -28.66 28.27
CA LEU A 338 22.28 -29.97 27.69
C LEU A 338 23.15 -30.29 26.45
N GLN A 339 23.52 -29.27 25.67
CA GLN A 339 24.49 -29.38 24.56
C GLN A 339 25.94 -29.65 25.03
N GLN A 340 26.34 -29.10 26.19
CA GLN A 340 27.68 -29.34 26.75
C GLN A 340 27.83 -30.73 27.38
N ALA A 341 26.72 -31.43 27.65
CA ALA A 341 26.71 -32.73 28.32
C ALA A 341 26.65 -33.94 27.36
N ASP A 342 26.63 -33.73 26.04
CA ASP A 342 26.60 -34.79 25.01
C ASP A 342 25.35 -35.71 25.06
N VAL A 343 24.26 -35.27 25.71
CA VAL A 343 23.08 -36.10 26.01
C VAL A 343 21.99 -36.03 24.92
N LEU A 344 22.05 -35.08 23.97
CA LEU A 344 20.96 -34.81 23.01
C LEU A 344 21.29 -35.08 21.53
N SER A 345 22.50 -35.54 21.20
CA SER A 345 22.90 -35.84 19.80
C SER A 345 21.98 -36.87 19.13
N GLY A 346 21.47 -37.85 19.87
CA GLY A 346 20.52 -38.85 19.34
C GLY A 346 19.05 -38.39 19.23
N LEU A 347 18.70 -37.18 19.66
CA LEU A 347 17.31 -36.68 19.73
C LEU A 347 17.05 -35.50 18.78
N LEU A 348 18.07 -34.67 18.54
CA LEU A 348 18.08 -33.64 17.52
C LEU A 348 18.38 -34.30 16.18
N GLY A 349 17.63 -33.96 15.13
CA GLY A 349 17.94 -34.46 13.79
C GLY A 349 19.32 -34.03 13.32
N THR A 350 19.83 -34.67 12.29
CA THR A 350 21.08 -34.26 11.67
C THR A 350 20.88 -32.95 10.91
N ALA A 351 21.91 -32.10 10.86
CA ALA A 351 21.91 -30.89 10.05
C ALA A 351 23.23 -30.75 9.29
N GLU A 352 23.16 -30.32 8.05
CA GLU A 352 24.32 -30.11 7.18
C GLU A 352 24.20 -28.75 6.48
N LEU A 353 25.34 -28.11 6.24
CA LEU A 353 25.39 -26.84 5.52
C LEU A 353 25.64 -27.13 4.04
N GLN A 354 24.73 -26.70 3.19
CA GLN A 354 24.88 -26.72 1.74
C GLN A 354 25.34 -25.34 1.25
N ASP A 355 26.59 -25.26 0.81
CA ASP A 355 27.13 -24.06 0.16
C ASP A 355 26.76 -24.08 -1.32
N ILE A 356 25.97 -23.11 -1.77
CA ILE A 356 25.49 -23.00 -3.14
C ILE A 356 26.26 -21.91 -3.85
N SER A 357 26.90 -22.26 -4.96
CA SER A 357 27.60 -21.35 -5.85
C SER A 357 26.87 -21.23 -7.17
N VAL A 358 26.50 -19.99 -7.53
CA VAL A 358 25.74 -19.66 -8.73
C VAL A 358 26.65 -18.91 -9.70
N ASP A 359 27.09 -19.58 -10.77
CA ASP A 359 27.79 -18.93 -11.89
C ASP A 359 26.80 -18.19 -12.79
N ILE A 360 26.57 -16.92 -12.47
CA ILE A 360 25.64 -16.04 -13.20
C ILE A 360 26.12 -15.87 -14.64
N THR A 361 27.44 -15.78 -14.87
CA THR A 361 27.99 -15.56 -16.21
C THR A 361 27.71 -16.76 -17.12
N GLY A 362 27.93 -17.97 -16.60
CA GLY A 362 27.62 -19.21 -17.33
C GLY A 362 26.13 -19.41 -17.57
N LEU A 363 25.28 -19.10 -16.58
CA LEU A 363 23.82 -19.24 -16.70
C LEU A 363 23.19 -18.24 -17.70
N ARG A 364 23.88 -17.13 -17.98
CA ARG A 364 23.39 -16.06 -18.83
C ARG A 364 23.55 -16.29 -20.33
N ASP A 365 24.14 -17.40 -20.80
CA ASP A 365 24.48 -17.70 -22.21
C ASP A 365 23.56 -17.06 -23.28
N GLY A 366 23.79 -15.77 -23.59
CA GLY A 366 22.97 -14.95 -24.48
C GLY A 366 21.57 -14.49 -24.00
N ALA A 367 21.09 -14.88 -22.82
CA ALA A 367 19.75 -14.56 -22.29
C ALA A 367 19.78 -13.55 -21.11
N PRO A 368 18.82 -12.61 -21.05
CA PRO A 368 18.72 -11.71 -19.90
C PRO A 368 18.19 -12.48 -18.68
N ILE A 369 18.82 -12.25 -17.53
CA ILE A 369 18.41 -12.80 -16.23
C ILE A 369 17.87 -11.65 -15.37
N ALA A 370 16.79 -11.90 -14.65
CA ALA A 370 16.24 -10.96 -13.68
C ALA A 370 17.22 -10.75 -12.52
N PHE A 371 17.34 -9.52 -12.06
CA PHE A 371 18.34 -9.14 -11.08
C PHE A 371 17.82 -8.07 -10.14
N THR A 372 18.57 -7.83 -9.07
CA THR A 372 18.31 -6.76 -8.11
C THR A 372 19.49 -5.79 -8.08
N THR A 373 19.22 -4.52 -7.78
CA THR A 373 20.24 -3.48 -7.64
C THR A 373 19.79 -2.42 -6.63
N PHE A 374 20.68 -1.48 -6.33
CA PHE A 374 20.34 -0.26 -5.61
C PHE A 374 20.46 0.94 -6.54
N VAL A 375 19.33 1.53 -6.90
CA VAL A 375 19.29 2.79 -7.66
C VAL A 375 19.45 3.96 -6.68
N THR A 376 20.31 4.90 -7.02
CA THR A 376 20.57 6.11 -6.25
C THR A 376 19.53 7.17 -6.59
N SER A 377 18.72 7.54 -5.60
CA SER A 377 17.81 8.66 -5.71
C SER A 377 18.54 10.02 -5.60
N TRP A 378 17.84 11.11 -5.92
CA TRP A 378 18.33 12.48 -5.95
C TRP A 378 18.99 12.96 -4.64
N ASP A 379 18.59 12.40 -3.50
CA ASP A 379 19.14 12.70 -2.17
C ASP A 379 20.20 11.70 -1.70
N ASN A 380 20.72 10.87 -2.60
CA ASN A 380 21.62 9.74 -2.36
C ASN A 380 20.99 8.56 -1.60
N THR A 381 19.67 8.55 -1.39
CA THR A 381 18.98 7.38 -0.87
C THR A 381 19.10 6.23 -1.86
N LYS A 382 19.51 5.05 -1.38
CA LYS A 382 19.56 3.83 -2.19
C LYS A 382 18.19 3.14 -2.19
N ILE A 383 17.60 2.96 -3.36
CA ILE A 383 16.31 2.31 -3.55
C ILE A 383 16.54 0.91 -4.10
N SER A 384 16.13 -0.11 -3.33
CA SER A 384 16.26 -1.51 -3.74
C SER A 384 15.28 -1.81 -4.87
N THR A 385 15.81 -2.15 -6.03
CA THR A 385 15.04 -2.27 -7.28
C THR A 385 15.32 -3.62 -7.91
N ASN A 386 14.28 -4.28 -8.41
CA ASN A 386 14.38 -5.52 -9.16
C ASN A 386 13.97 -5.27 -10.61
N PHE A 387 14.71 -5.85 -11.55
CA PHE A 387 14.43 -5.79 -12.98
C PHE A 387 14.21 -7.20 -13.51
N PHE A 388 13.07 -7.39 -14.16
CA PHE A 388 12.70 -8.64 -14.80
C PHE A 388 12.62 -8.44 -16.31
N PRO A 389 13.45 -9.13 -17.10
CA PRO A 389 13.40 -9.01 -18.55
C PRO A 389 12.15 -9.67 -19.15
N ALA A 390 11.69 -9.16 -20.28
CA ALA A 390 10.59 -9.73 -21.07
C ALA A 390 10.83 -11.21 -21.46
N LEU A 391 9.74 -12.00 -21.58
CA LEU A 391 9.82 -13.42 -21.95
C LEU A 391 9.54 -13.70 -23.43
N ALA A 392 8.64 -12.94 -24.07
CA ALA A 392 8.25 -13.17 -25.46
C ALA A 392 9.29 -12.59 -26.45
N GLY A 393 9.75 -13.38 -27.42
CA GLY A 393 10.48 -12.88 -28.59
C GLY A 393 12.01 -12.71 -28.49
N SER A 394 12.68 -13.21 -27.44
CA SER A 394 14.17 -13.21 -27.41
C SER A 394 14.70 -14.06 -28.57
N PRO A 395 15.30 -13.48 -29.64
CA PRO A 395 16.50 -12.65 -29.57
C PRO A 395 16.55 -11.47 -30.57
N ASP A 396 16.97 -10.28 -30.12
CA ASP A 396 17.94 -9.49 -30.89
C ASP A 396 18.54 -8.36 -30.04
N LEU A 397 19.79 -8.56 -29.64
CA LEU A 397 20.77 -7.48 -29.57
C LEU A 397 20.93 -6.93 -31.00
N GLY A 398 19.98 -6.13 -31.49
CA GLY A 398 19.99 -5.70 -32.90
C GLY A 398 18.93 -4.71 -33.40
N ASN A 399 17.75 -4.59 -32.78
CA ASN A 399 16.73 -3.56 -33.05
C ASN A 399 15.75 -3.48 -31.85
N PRO A 400 15.08 -2.34 -31.60
CA PRO A 400 15.04 -1.66 -30.30
C PRO A 400 14.27 -2.45 -29.22
N GLY A 401 14.62 -2.21 -27.95
CA GLY A 401 14.32 -3.05 -26.79
C GLY A 401 12.83 -3.28 -26.47
N TYR A 402 12.55 -3.88 -25.32
CA TYR A 402 11.19 -4.15 -24.85
C TYR A 402 10.66 -2.96 -24.04
N GLU A 403 9.38 -2.64 -24.20
CA GLU A 403 8.69 -1.66 -23.36
C GLU A 403 8.70 -2.11 -21.89
N THR A 404 8.61 -1.16 -20.97
CA THR A 404 8.76 -1.45 -19.53
C THR A 404 7.49 -1.14 -18.74
N ILE A 405 7.14 -2.03 -17.82
CA ILE A 405 6.09 -1.81 -16.84
C ILE A 405 6.70 -1.63 -15.45
N PHE A 406 6.37 -0.53 -14.79
CA PHE A 406 6.70 -0.31 -13.38
C PHE A 406 5.54 -0.82 -12.54
N ASN A 407 5.82 -1.80 -11.68
CA ASN A 407 4.85 -2.37 -10.75
C ASN A 407 5.17 -1.92 -9.32
N GLY A 408 4.39 -0.97 -8.81
CA GLY A 408 4.54 -0.43 -7.46
C GLY A 408 3.87 -1.32 -6.40
N PRO A 409 4.53 -1.59 -5.26
CA PRO A 409 3.94 -2.41 -4.19
C PRO A 409 2.97 -1.61 -3.31
N GLY A 410 2.15 -2.33 -2.53
CA GLY A 410 1.36 -1.73 -1.45
C GLY A 410 2.24 -1.23 -0.28
N LEU A 411 1.64 -0.44 0.62
CA LEU A 411 2.32 0.02 1.82
C LEU A 411 2.65 -1.17 2.72
N ALA A 412 3.84 -1.20 3.32
CA ALA A 412 4.33 -2.35 4.09
C ALA A 412 4.51 -3.63 3.25
N GLN A 413 4.61 -3.52 1.92
CA GLN A 413 4.92 -4.63 1.02
C GLN A 413 6.21 -4.34 0.23
N PRO A 414 7.09 -5.34 0.02
CA PRO A 414 8.30 -5.17 -0.78
C PRO A 414 7.97 -5.19 -2.27
N GLY A 415 8.88 -4.72 -3.10
CA GLY A 415 8.78 -4.96 -4.54
C GLY A 415 8.88 -6.44 -4.84
N ALA A 416 8.06 -6.95 -5.77
CA ALA A 416 8.01 -8.38 -6.08
C ALA A 416 9.39 -8.92 -6.49
N THR A 417 9.80 -10.03 -5.87
CA THR A 417 11.05 -10.73 -6.21
C THR A 417 10.79 -12.05 -6.96
N ASP A 418 9.52 -12.45 -7.05
CA ASP A 418 9.09 -13.71 -7.63
C ASP A 418 8.53 -13.49 -9.04
N PRO A 419 9.04 -14.18 -10.07
CA PRO A 419 8.48 -14.10 -11.42
C PRO A 419 7.04 -14.61 -11.52
N ALA A 420 6.56 -15.39 -10.53
CA ALA A 420 5.19 -15.87 -10.47
C ALA A 420 4.20 -14.86 -9.88
N ASP A 421 4.67 -13.70 -9.40
CA ASP A 421 3.78 -12.60 -9.02
C ASP A 421 2.81 -12.28 -10.18
N PRO A 422 1.50 -12.12 -9.94
CA PRO A 422 0.52 -12.00 -11.02
C PRO A 422 0.79 -10.86 -11.99
N PHE A 423 1.22 -9.68 -11.51
CA PHE A 423 1.54 -8.54 -12.38
C PHE A 423 2.85 -8.78 -13.12
N VAL A 424 3.90 -9.25 -12.43
CA VAL A 424 5.20 -9.57 -13.07
C VAL A 424 5.02 -10.63 -14.14
N SER A 425 4.38 -11.75 -13.82
CA SER A 425 4.13 -12.87 -14.73
C SER A 425 3.32 -12.43 -15.96
N THR A 426 2.20 -11.72 -15.73
CA THR A 426 1.31 -11.25 -16.81
C THR A 426 2.08 -10.36 -17.78
N PHE A 427 2.70 -9.28 -17.31
CA PHE A 427 3.36 -8.33 -18.21
C PHE A 427 4.60 -8.90 -18.88
N ARG A 428 5.37 -9.75 -18.20
CA ARG A 428 6.51 -10.43 -18.83
C ARG A 428 6.07 -11.39 -19.93
N SER A 429 4.96 -12.11 -19.74
CA SER A 429 4.39 -12.99 -20.76
C SER A 429 3.90 -12.22 -21.99
N LEU A 430 3.45 -10.97 -21.78
CA LEU A 430 3.06 -10.04 -22.83
C LEU A 430 4.25 -9.32 -23.49
N GLY A 431 5.49 -9.66 -23.12
CA GLY A 431 6.69 -9.11 -23.72
C GLY A 431 7.06 -7.72 -23.21
N TYR A 432 6.83 -7.44 -21.93
CA TYR A 432 7.35 -6.24 -21.25
C TYR A 432 8.52 -6.61 -20.34
N ASN A 433 9.49 -5.71 -20.21
CA ASN A 433 10.33 -5.68 -19.02
C ASN A 433 9.46 -5.25 -17.83
N VAL A 434 9.76 -5.73 -16.62
CA VAL A 434 9.03 -5.33 -15.41
C VAL A 434 10.02 -4.84 -14.36
N VAL A 435 9.77 -3.65 -13.80
CA VAL A 435 10.52 -3.06 -12.70
C VAL A 435 9.65 -3.05 -11.46
N THR A 436 10.19 -3.53 -10.35
CA THR A 436 9.57 -3.47 -9.02
C THR A 436 10.58 -2.90 -8.04
N TRP A 437 10.16 -2.25 -6.97
CA TRP A 437 11.09 -1.69 -5.99
C TRP A 437 10.53 -1.75 -4.58
N ASP A 438 11.40 -1.76 -3.58
CA ASP A 438 11.00 -1.55 -2.19
C ASP A 438 10.79 -0.04 -1.98
N PRO A 439 9.68 0.41 -1.37
CA PRO A 439 9.46 1.84 -1.15
C PRO A 439 10.51 2.46 -0.23
N ARG A 440 10.71 3.78 -0.36
CA ARG A 440 11.57 4.55 0.55
C ARG A 440 11.19 4.30 2.00
N GLY A 441 12.20 4.06 2.84
CA GLY A 441 12.02 3.78 4.26
C GLY A 441 11.65 2.34 4.57
N GLU A 442 11.34 1.51 3.57
CA GLU A 442 10.86 0.13 3.76
C GLU A 442 11.89 -0.90 3.28
N PHE A 443 11.82 -2.11 3.86
CA PHE A 443 12.63 -3.27 3.49
C PHE A 443 14.12 -2.95 3.24
N ALA A 444 14.63 -3.22 2.04
CA ALA A 444 16.04 -3.01 1.72
C ALA A 444 16.33 -1.57 1.26
N SER A 445 15.33 -0.81 0.81
CA SER A 445 15.49 0.61 0.46
C SER A 445 15.93 1.43 1.66
N GLY A 446 16.66 2.52 1.42
CA GLY A 446 17.14 3.47 2.43
C GLY A 446 16.11 4.56 2.77
N GLY A 447 16.56 5.68 3.33
CA GLY A 447 15.70 6.86 3.54
C GLY A 447 14.63 6.70 4.63
N VAL A 448 13.67 7.62 4.62
CA VAL A 448 12.53 7.71 5.55
C VAL A 448 11.24 7.88 4.76
N LEU A 449 10.25 7.02 5.00
CA LEU A 449 8.95 7.02 4.35
C LEU A 449 8.17 8.32 4.62
N GLN A 450 7.59 8.89 3.57
CA GLN A 450 6.79 10.14 3.55
C GLN A 450 5.39 9.97 2.94
N LEU A 451 4.92 8.73 2.76
CA LEU A 451 3.57 8.38 2.26
C LEU A 451 3.30 8.92 0.84
N ASP A 452 3.95 8.33 -0.17
CA ASP A 452 3.90 8.76 -1.57
C ASP A 452 4.05 10.27 -1.74
N SER A 453 5.01 10.86 -1.05
CA SER A 453 5.24 12.29 -1.19
C SER A 453 5.82 12.57 -2.58
N PRO A 454 5.26 13.54 -3.34
CA PRO A 454 5.84 13.94 -4.62
C PRO A 454 7.28 14.45 -4.52
N GLN A 455 7.68 14.94 -3.33
CA GLN A 455 9.01 15.47 -3.08
C GLN A 455 10.03 14.39 -2.68
N TYR A 456 9.58 13.17 -2.37
CA TYR A 456 10.44 12.08 -1.94
C TYR A 456 10.20 10.84 -2.79
N GLU A 457 9.18 10.03 -2.50
CA GLU A 457 8.87 8.82 -3.26
C GLU A 457 8.62 9.10 -4.74
N GLY A 458 7.95 10.20 -5.08
CA GLY A 458 7.76 10.61 -6.48
C GLY A 458 9.09 10.83 -7.22
N GLN A 459 10.05 11.46 -6.55
CA GLN A 459 11.40 11.68 -7.10
C GLN A 459 12.21 10.38 -7.16
N ASP A 460 12.00 9.45 -6.22
CA ASP A 460 12.62 8.12 -6.26
C ASP A 460 12.24 7.43 -7.57
N VAL A 461 10.94 7.40 -7.91
CA VAL A 461 10.47 6.78 -9.15
C VAL A 461 11.02 7.50 -10.39
N SER A 462 11.12 8.84 -10.40
CA SER A 462 11.77 9.57 -11.49
C SER A 462 13.24 9.15 -11.70
N GLU A 463 13.98 8.85 -10.63
CA GLU A 463 15.35 8.32 -10.75
C GLU A 463 15.38 6.86 -11.18
N LEU A 464 14.40 6.04 -10.76
CA LEU A 464 14.22 4.68 -11.29
C LEU A 464 13.94 4.69 -12.81
N ILE A 465 13.12 5.63 -13.30
CA ILE A 465 12.86 5.81 -14.74
C ILE A 465 14.14 6.25 -15.48
N SER A 466 14.93 7.14 -14.88
CA SER A 466 16.24 7.52 -15.45
C SER A 466 17.19 6.33 -15.53
N TRP A 467 17.25 5.52 -14.48
CA TRP A 467 18.09 4.33 -14.42
C TRP A 467 17.66 3.28 -15.44
N VAL A 468 16.37 2.97 -15.55
CA VAL A 468 15.88 1.93 -16.47
C VAL A 468 16.18 2.28 -17.94
N ALA A 469 16.16 3.58 -18.28
CA ALA A 469 16.47 4.05 -19.62
C ALA A 469 17.92 3.78 -20.05
N THR A 470 18.81 3.41 -19.11
CA THR A 470 20.20 3.04 -19.38
C THR A 470 20.40 1.53 -19.58
N GLN A 471 19.39 0.71 -19.25
CA GLN A 471 19.51 -0.73 -19.27
C GLN A 471 19.41 -1.30 -20.69
N SER A 472 20.23 -2.31 -20.97
CA SER A 472 20.17 -3.07 -22.22
C SER A 472 18.83 -3.78 -22.36
N GLY A 473 18.28 -3.81 -23.58
CA GLY A 473 17.00 -4.45 -23.84
C GLY A 473 15.77 -3.64 -23.42
N VAL A 474 15.93 -2.37 -23.04
CA VAL A 474 14.82 -1.43 -22.80
C VAL A 474 14.52 -0.61 -24.05
N GLN A 475 13.24 -0.56 -24.44
CA GLN A 475 12.76 0.31 -25.50
C GLN A 475 12.78 1.77 -25.02
N LEU A 476 13.25 2.67 -25.89
CA LEU A 476 13.21 4.10 -25.63
C LEU A 476 12.35 4.81 -26.67
N ASP A 477 11.54 5.77 -26.22
CA ASP A 477 10.89 6.78 -27.06
C ASP A 477 11.89 7.88 -27.45
N LYS A 478 12.89 8.17 -26.62
CA LYS A 478 14.05 8.99 -26.99
C LYS A 478 15.16 8.77 -25.97
N ALA A 479 16.34 9.34 -26.20
CA ALA A 479 17.45 9.21 -25.25
C ALA A 479 17.01 9.64 -23.83
N GLY A 480 17.11 8.72 -22.86
CA GLY A 480 16.71 8.93 -21.46
C GLY A 480 15.21 8.86 -21.17
N ASP A 481 14.39 8.46 -22.14
CA ASP A 481 12.93 8.40 -22.08
C ASP A 481 12.47 6.99 -22.51
N PRO A 482 12.27 6.07 -21.54
CA PRO A 482 11.87 4.70 -21.83
C PRO A 482 10.40 4.64 -22.23
N THR A 483 10.05 3.82 -23.22
CA THR A 483 8.65 3.53 -23.52
C THR A 483 8.09 2.69 -22.38
N MET A 484 7.25 3.29 -21.53
CA MET A 484 6.92 2.71 -20.24
C MET A 484 5.54 3.10 -19.69
N GLY A 485 4.92 2.16 -18.96
CA GLY A 485 3.69 2.42 -18.19
C GLY A 485 3.79 1.97 -16.74
N MET A 486 2.88 2.44 -15.90
CA MET A 486 2.84 2.05 -14.49
C MET A 486 1.58 1.26 -14.16
N VAL A 487 1.74 0.27 -13.29
CA VAL A 487 0.68 -0.53 -12.67
C VAL A 487 0.99 -0.69 -11.18
N GLY A 488 0.01 -1.20 -10.44
CA GLY A 488 0.11 -1.35 -9.00
C GLY A 488 -1.15 -0.84 -8.33
N VAL A 489 -1.28 -1.21 -7.07
CA VAL A 489 -2.53 -1.06 -6.33
C VAL A 489 -2.26 -0.45 -4.96
N SER A 490 -3.25 0.23 -4.39
CA SER A 490 -3.16 0.91 -3.09
C SER A 490 -2.05 1.97 -3.11
N TYR A 491 -1.02 1.83 -2.28
CA TYR A 491 0.20 2.64 -2.33
C TYR A 491 0.87 2.61 -3.72
N GLY A 492 0.94 1.42 -4.33
CA GLY A 492 1.42 1.25 -5.70
C GLY A 492 0.52 1.87 -6.76
N GLY A 493 -0.73 2.21 -6.43
CA GLY A 493 -1.62 3.00 -7.28
C GLY A 493 -1.43 4.50 -7.05
N GLY A 494 -1.30 4.93 -5.80
CA GLY A 494 -1.09 6.33 -5.39
C GLY A 494 0.17 6.93 -6.02
N ILE A 495 1.29 6.20 -5.98
CA ILE A 495 2.55 6.63 -6.57
C ILE A 495 2.47 6.87 -8.09
N GLN A 496 1.59 6.15 -8.81
CA GLN A 496 1.45 6.35 -10.26
C GLN A 496 0.92 7.74 -10.59
N PHE A 497 -0.09 8.20 -9.86
CA PHE A 497 -0.61 9.56 -10.02
C PHE A 497 0.45 10.61 -9.67
N VAL A 498 1.21 10.38 -8.60
CA VAL A 498 2.28 11.28 -8.15
C VAL A 498 3.38 11.41 -9.22
N THR A 499 3.83 10.27 -9.77
CA THR A 499 4.85 10.24 -10.81
C THR A 499 4.32 10.85 -12.11
N ALA A 500 3.16 10.42 -12.61
CA ALA A 500 2.60 10.92 -13.87
C ALA A 500 2.27 12.42 -13.84
N ALA A 501 1.96 12.98 -12.66
CA ALA A 501 1.71 14.42 -12.52
C ALA A 501 2.99 15.29 -12.58
N SER A 502 4.19 14.67 -12.50
CA SER A 502 5.47 15.39 -12.38
C SER A 502 6.57 14.92 -13.33
N ASP A 503 6.44 13.75 -13.94
CA ASP A 503 7.40 13.16 -14.87
C ASP A 503 6.72 12.87 -16.21
N ASP A 504 7.17 13.56 -17.26
CA ASP A 504 6.57 13.48 -18.59
C ASP A 504 6.97 12.21 -19.36
N ARG A 505 7.80 11.34 -18.79
CA ARG A 505 8.25 10.08 -19.43
C ARG A 505 7.28 8.91 -19.22
N VAL A 506 6.23 9.09 -18.43
CA VAL A 506 5.21 8.05 -18.23
C VAL A 506 4.23 8.05 -19.40
N ASP A 507 4.03 6.90 -20.04
CA ASP A 507 3.18 6.81 -21.23
C ASP A 507 1.70 6.50 -20.93
N ALA A 508 1.47 5.69 -19.91
CA ALA A 508 0.14 5.29 -19.44
C ALA A 508 0.20 4.79 -18.00
N ILE A 509 -0.89 4.95 -17.26
CA ILE A 509 -1.02 4.46 -15.89
C ILE A 509 -2.31 3.65 -15.69
N ALA A 510 -2.26 2.68 -14.79
CA ALA A 510 -3.43 1.93 -14.32
C ALA A 510 -3.45 1.87 -12.78
N PRO A 511 -3.76 3.01 -12.11
CA PRO A 511 -3.80 3.07 -10.65
C PRO A 511 -4.98 2.28 -10.08
N GLY A 512 -4.66 1.24 -9.29
CA GLY A 512 -5.64 0.41 -8.59
C GLY A 512 -5.94 0.91 -7.18
N TRP A 513 -7.22 1.13 -6.89
CA TRP A 513 -7.84 1.52 -5.61
C TRP A 513 -7.00 2.50 -4.79
N ALA A 514 -6.55 3.56 -5.44
CA ALA A 514 -5.70 4.58 -4.86
C ALA A 514 -6.52 5.77 -4.31
N TRP A 515 -5.85 6.67 -3.59
CA TRP A 515 -6.47 7.88 -3.08
C TRP A 515 -6.20 9.10 -3.96
N ASN A 516 -6.98 10.15 -3.79
CA ASN A 516 -6.59 11.51 -4.16
C ASN A 516 -5.88 12.20 -2.99
N THR A 517 -6.50 12.23 -1.81
CA THR A 517 -5.91 12.79 -0.58
C THR A 517 -6.03 11.84 0.61
N LEU A 518 -4.97 11.76 1.43
CA LEU A 518 -4.99 10.99 2.66
C LEU A 518 -5.88 11.59 3.76
N PRO A 519 -6.06 12.92 3.92
CA PRO A 519 -7.04 13.45 4.85
C PRO A 519 -8.46 12.97 4.57
N ASP A 520 -8.89 12.94 3.30
CA ASP A 520 -10.24 12.50 2.96
C ASP A 520 -10.41 10.98 3.17
N SER A 521 -9.33 10.22 3.10
CA SER A 521 -9.36 8.76 3.27
C SER A 521 -9.22 8.32 4.74
N LEU A 522 -8.22 8.85 5.46
CA LEU A 522 -7.86 8.48 6.84
C LEU A 522 -8.50 9.38 7.91
N TYR A 523 -8.98 10.56 7.52
CA TYR A 523 -9.62 11.53 8.41
C TYR A 523 -10.91 12.14 7.80
N PRO A 524 -11.79 11.33 7.14
CA PRO A 524 -12.97 11.83 6.44
C PRO A 524 -13.85 12.63 7.38
N HIS A 525 -14.25 13.83 6.96
CA HIS A 525 -15.06 14.75 7.77
C HIS A 525 -14.53 14.94 9.21
N SER A 526 -13.21 14.92 9.38
CA SER A 526 -12.52 14.97 10.68
C SER A 526 -12.83 13.80 11.64
N ALA A 527 -13.30 12.67 11.14
CA ALA A 527 -13.39 11.41 11.87
C ALA A 527 -12.13 10.58 11.61
N PHE A 528 -11.39 10.25 12.65
CA PHE A 528 -10.17 9.45 12.51
C PHE A 528 -10.48 7.98 12.26
N ARG A 529 -9.98 7.44 11.14
CA ARG A 529 -10.13 6.03 10.76
C ARG A 529 -9.18 5.15 11.56
N THR A 530 -9.52 4.94 12.83
CA THR A 530 -8.69 4.28 13.85
C THR A 530 -8.24 2.87 13.44
N SER A 531 -9.11 2.06 12.83
CA SER A 531 -8.77 0.66 12.51
C SER A 531 -7.64 0.57 11.50
N TYR A 532 -7.83 1.15 10.31
CA TYR A 532 -6.83 1.15 9.25
C TYR A 532 -5.55 1.88 9.64
N ALA A 533 -5.65 3.03 10.30
CA ALA A 533 -4.46 3.73 10.77
C ALA A 533 -3.62 2.85 11.72
N GLY A 534 -4.28 2.11 12.62
CA GLY A 534 -3.62 1.15 13.50
C GLY A 534 -2.97 -0.02 12.75
N LEU A 535 -3.70 -0.62 11.79
CA LEU A 535 -3.22 -1.76 11.00
C LEU A 535 -2.04 -1.41 10.10
N LEU A 536 -2.12 -0.28 9.39
CA LEU A 536 -1.03 0.20 8.54
C LEU A 536 0.23 0.51 9.36
N LEU A 537 0.07 1.12 10.54
CA LEU A 537 1.19 1.34 11.44
C LEU A 537 1.79 0.04 11.95
N LEU A 538 0.94 -0.94 12.30
CA LEU A 538 1.41 -2.25 12.73
C LEU A 538 2.25 -2.91 11.63
N GLY A 539 1.76 -2.94 10.39
CA GLY A 539 2.50 -3.47 9.25
C GLY A 539 3.85 -2.78 9.04
N LEU A 540 3.88 -1.45 9.11
CA LEU A 540 5.13 -0.67 8.99
C LEU A 540 6.11 -0.95 10.14
N ILE A 541 5.62 -1.15 11.37
CA ILE A 541 6.49 -1.49 12.51
C ILE A 541 7.02 -2.92 12.38
N GLU A 542 6.18 -3.88 12.00
CA GLU A 542 6.53 -5.29 11.87
C GLU A 542 7.57 -5.52 10.76
N THR A 543 7.48 -4.79 9.66
CA THR A 543 8.48 -4.81 8.58
C THR A 543 9.75 -4.01 8.92
N GLY A 544 9.76 -3.28 10.04
CA GLY A 544 10.90 -2.47 10.46
C GLY A 544 11.08 -1.18 9.66
N ALA A 545 10.01 -0.64 9.08
CA ALA A 545 10.04 0.57 8.27
C ALA A 545 10.53 1.80 9.07
N ARG A 546 11.29 2.66 8.40
CA ARG A 546 11.75 3.95 8.91
C ARG A 546 10.77 5.02 8.46
N ILE A 547 9.82 5.33 9.34
CA ILE A 547 8.70 6.21 9.01
C ILE A 547 8.90 7.63 9.55
N ASN A 548 8.32 8.63 8.87
CA ASN A 548 8.27 9.99 9.38
C ASN A 548 7.65 10.02 10.80
N PRO A 549 8.34 10.57 11.82
CA PRO A 549 7.85 10.58 13.20
C PRO A 549 6.48 11.23 13.42
N GLN A 550 6.05 12.14 12.52
CA GLN A 550 4.71 12.73 12.56
C GLN A 550 3.60 11.69 12.35
N ILE A 551 3.88 10.58 11.66
CA ILE A 551 2.92 9.48 11.44
C ILE A 551 2.61 8.81 12.79
N TYR A 552 3.63 8.46 13.59
CA TYR A 552 3.42 7.95 14.95
C TYR A 552 2.59 8.91 15.79
N GLY A 553 2.94 10.20 15.74
CA GLY A 553 2.22 11.23 16.48
C GLY A 553 0.75 11.33 16.05
N GLY A 554 0.47 11.29 14.76
CA GLY A 554 -0.88 11.40 14.20
C GLY A 554 -1.75 10.23 14.57
N ILE A 555 -1.19 9.02 14.51
CA ILE A 555 -1.93 7.81 14.88
C ILE A 555 -2.17 7.77 16.38
N LEU A 556 -1.21 8.19 17.20
CA LEU A 556 -1.39 8.32 18.65
C LEU A 556 -2.49 9.31 19.00
N THR A 557 -2.46 10.53 18.45
CA THR A 557 -3.48 11.55 18.75
C THR A 557 -4.84 11.18 18.18
N GLY A 558 -4.87 10.63 16.96
CA GLY A 558 -6.07 10.16 16.30
C GLY A 558 -6.74 9.02 17.08
N ALA A 559 -6.00 7.97 17.42
CA ALA A 559 -6.57 6.83 18.14
C ALA A 559 -6.97 7.16 19.59
N SER A 560 -6.24 8.06 20.26
CA SER A 560 -6.53 8.40 21.66
C SER A 560 -7.58 9.51 21.84
N LEU A 561 -7.63 10.48 20.93
CA LEU A 561 -8.46 11.69 21.06
C LEU A 561 -9.44 11.89 19.88
N GLY A 562 -9.33 11.08 18.83
CA GLY A 562 -10.07 11.26 17.58
C GLY A 562 -9.62 12.48 16.76
N ILE A 563 -8.48 13.11 17.08
CA ILE A 563 -8.03 14.35 16.43
C ILE A 563 -6.63 14.24 15.84
N LEU A 564 -6.44 14.94 14.73
CA LEU A 564 -5.14 15.26 14.17
C LEU A 564 -4.80 16.74 14.40
N THR A 565 -3.53 17.01 14.67
CA THR A 565 -2.98 18.37 14.74
C THR A 565 -2.83 18.97 13.34
N PRO A 566 -2.78 20.31 13.20
CA PRO A 566 -2.57 20.95 11.90
C PRO A 566 -1.34 20.46 11.15
N ALA A 567 -0.24 20.16 11.85
CA ALA A 567 0.99 19.64 11.21
C ALA A 567 0.82 18.21 10.66
N GLN A 568 0.03 17.36 11.33
CA GLN A 568 -0.26 16.01 10.87
C GLN A 568 -1.22 16.03 9.68
N ILE A 569 -2.23 16.90 9.72
CA ILE A 569 -3.13 17.14 8.59
C ILE A 569 -2.32 17.64 7.39
N GLN A 570 -1.41 18.60 7.61
CA GLN A 570 -0.54 19.11 6.55
C GLN A 570 0.34 18.02 5.93
N LEU A 571 0.92 17.12 6.75
CA LEU A 571 1.67 15.97 6.24
C LEU A 571 0.79 15.14 5.30
N LEU A 572 -0.39 14.71 5.76
CA LEU A 572 -1.32 13.92 4.95
C LEU A 572 -1.76 14.67 3.68
N GLN A 573 -1.96 15.99 3.75
CA GLN A 573 -2.30 16.82 2.58
C GLN A 573 -1.19 16.88 1.53
N THR A 574 0.08 16.75 1.95
CA THR A 574 1.25 16.75 1.05
C THR A 574 1.69 15.34 0.62
N SER A 575 0.98 14.32 1.07
CA SER A 575 1.22 12.90 0.81
C SER A 575 0.23 12.40 -0.25
N GLY A 576 0.75 11.93 -1.39
CA GLY A 576 -0.05 11.58 -2.56
C GLY A 576 -0.25 12.73 -3.57
N PRO A 577 -1.11 12.53 -4.57
CA PRO A 577 -1.15 13.38 -5.75
C PRO A 577 -2.01 14.65 -5.56
N GLY A 578 -3.10 14.59 -4.80
CA GLY A 578 -3.99 15.72 -4.55
C GLY A 578 -4.40 16.46 -5.83
N GLN A 579 -4.24 17.79 -5.84
CA GLN A 579 -4.58 18.63 -7.00
C GLN A 579 -3.64 18.46 -8.19
N THR A 580 -2.48 17.79 -8.03
CA THR A 580 -1.52 17.62 -9.14
C THR A 580 -2.03 16.67 -10.21
N VAL A 581 -3.03 15.84 -9.89
CA VAL A 581 -3.73 14.97 -10.85
C VAL A 581 -4.26 15.73 -12.07
N ARG A 582 -4.59 17.01 -11.94
CA ARG A 582 -5.05 17.86 -13.06
C ARG A 582 -4.00 18.08 -14.16
N ASN A 583 -2.74 17.74 -13.88
CA ASN A 583 -1.62 17.84 -14.82
C ASN A 583 -1.38 16.52 -15.58
N ILE A 584 -2.20 15.49 -15.35
CA ILE A 584 -2.06 14.17 -15.97
C ILE A 584 -2.86 14.15 -17.28
N ASP A 585 -2.16 14.30 -18.40
CA ASP A 585 -2.73 14.30 -19.75
C ASP A 585 -2.54 12.95 -20.49
N ILE A 586 -1.93 11.97 -19.83
CA ILE A 586 -1.65 10.64 -20.41
C ILE A 586 -2.84 9.69 -20.23
N PRO A 587 -2.96 8.63 -21.06
CA PRO A 587 -3.95 7.57 -20.88
C PRO A 587 -3.95 6.99 -19.46
N THR A 588 -5.08 7.10 -18.78
CA THR A 588 -5.26 6.69 -17.37
C THR A 588 -6.45 5.76 -17.20
N LEU A 589 -6.20 4.51 -16.77
CA LEU A 589 -7.24 3.56 -16.35
C LEU A 589 -7.34 3.55 -14.82
N MET A 590 -8.38 4.17 -14.26
CA MET A 590 -8.63 4.12 -12.82
C MET A 590 -9.44 2.88 -12.47
N ILE A 591 -9.01 2.16 -11.45
CA ILE A 591 -9.71 0.98 -10.95
C ILE A 591 -10.01 1.24 -9.47
N GLN A 592 -11.25 1.08 -9.02
CA GLN A 592 -11.63 1.35 -7.64
C GLN A 592 -12.59 0.28 -7.11
N GLY A 593 -12.46 -0.09 -5.84
CA GLY A 593 -13.25 -1.14 -5.23
C GLY A 593 -14.60 -0.66 -4.67
N THR A 594 -15.71 -1.31 -5.01
CA THR A 594 -17.05 -1.03 -4.45
C THR A 594 -17.16 -1.41 -2.98
N VAL A 595 -16.26 -2.27 -2.48
CA VAL A 595 -16.12 -2.62 -1.06
C VAL A 595 -14.81 -2.06 -0.48
N ASP A 596 -14.24 -1.00 -1.07
CA ASP A 596 -13.03 -0.40 -0.52
C ASP A 596 -13.33 0.49 0.70
N VAL A 597 -13.05 -0.08 1.87
CA VAL A 597 -13.25 0.56 3.18
C VAL A 597 -12.07 1.44 3.65
N LEU A 598 -11.02 1.61 2.84
CA LEU A 598 -9.88 2.51 3.14
C LEU A 598 -9.86 3.71 2.21
N PHE A 599 -9.99 3.47 0.91
CA PHE A 599 -10.04 4.47 -0.16
C PHE A 599 -11.40 4.33 -0.87
N PRO A 600 -12.45 5.01 -0.37
CA PRO A 600 -13.79 4.85 -0.93
C PRO A 600 -13.88 5.26 -2.40
N LEU A 601 -14.94 4.81 -3.06
CA LEU A 601 -15.25 5.11 -4.48
C LEU A 601 -15.10 6.60 -4.83
N HIS A 602 -15.45 7.49 -3.90
CA HIS A 602 -15.33 8.94 -4.05
C HIS A 602 -13.93 9.41 -4.45
N GLN A 603 -12.86 8.76 -3.98
CA GLN A 603 -11.48 9.12 -4.31
C GLN A 603 -11.22 9.04 -5.83
N SER A 604 -11.81 8.03 -6.49
CA SER A 604 -11.70 7.85 -7.93
C SER A 604 -12.46 8.93 -8.72
N LEU A 605 -13.61 9.39 -8.20
CA LEU A 605 -14.38 10.49 -8.78
C LEU A 605 -13.63 11.83 -8.67
N ILE A 606 -12.94 12.07 -7.55
CA ILE A 606 -12.06 13.25 -7.40
C ILE A 606 -10.95 13.24 -8.45
N ASN A 607 -10.24 12.11 -8.59
CA ASN A 607 -9.18 11.97 -9.58
C ASN A 607 -9.71 12.18 -11.02
N MET A 608 -10.84 11.55 -11.36
CA MET A 608 -11.49 11.70 -12.66
C MET A 608 -11.92 13.15 -12.92
N GLY A 609 -12.45 13.84 -11.91
CA GLY A 609 -12.86 15.24 -12.01
C GLY A 609 -11.69 16.19 -12.28
N TYR A 610 -10.51 15.95 -11.67
CA TYR A 610 -9.31 16.72 -12.01
C TYR A 610 -8.80 16.46 -13.43
N MET A 611 -9.05 15.27 -13.99
CA MET A 611 -8.70 14.90 -15.36
C MET A 611 -9.84 15.13 -16.37
N ALA A 612 -10.78 16.03 -16.09
CA ALA A 612 -11.94 16.27 -16.97
C ALA A 612 -11.56 16.62 -18.42
N ASN A 613 -10.41 17.27 -18.63
CA ASN A 613 -9.92 17.65 -19.96
C ASN A 613 -9.15 16.54 -20.70
N ASN A 614 -8.76 15.47 -20.00
CA ASN A 614 -8.05 14.35 -20.61
C ASN A 614 -9.08 13.40 -21.24
N PRO A 615 -9.06 13.16 -22.57
CA PRO A 615 -10.05 12.31 -23.23
C PRO A 615 -9.82 10.81 -23.00
N ASN A 616 -8.61 10.38 -22.62
CA ASN A 616 -8.24 8.98 -22.44
C ASN A 616 -8.27 8.55 -20.97
N VAL A 617 -9.40 8.80 -20.32
CA VAL A 617 -9.64 8.39 -18.93
C VAL A 617 -10.81 7.43 -18.89
N LYS A 618 -10.54 6.21 -18.41
CA LYS A 618 -11.54 5.18 -18.12
C LYS A 618 -11.55 4.91 -16.61
N LEU A 619 -12.74 4.69 -16.04
CA LEU A 619 -12.92 4.28 -14.65
C LEU A 619 -13.64 2.94 -14.60
N ILE A 620 -13.12 2.03 -13.77
CA ILE A 620 -13.75 0.74 -13.46
C ILE A 620 -14.03 0.70 -11.96
N TRP A 621 -15.27 0.41 -11.58
CA TRP A 621 -15.66 0.03 -10.23
C TRP A 621 -15.94 -1.46 -10.15
N TYR A 622 -15.24 -2.17 -9.28
CA TYR A 622 -15.35 -3.64 -9.21
C TYR A 622 -15.51 -4.13 -7.77
N CYS A 623 -15.93 -5.37 -7.59
CA CYS A 623 -16.11 -5.93 -6.25
C CYS A 623 -14.77 -6.37 -5.65
N GLY A 624 -14.10 -5.42 -5.00
CA GLY A 624 -12.83 -5.60 -4.32
C GLY A 624 -12.44 -4.32 -3.59
N GLY A 625 -11.15 -4.15 -3.29
CA GLY A 625 -10.65 -3.01 -2.54
C GLY A 625 -9.80 -3.47 -1.36
N HIS A 626 -9.73 -2.61 -0.36
CA HIS A 626 -9.21 -2.97 0.96
C HIS A 626 -10.23 -3.73 1.83
N GLY A 627 -11.51 -3.78 1.43
CA GLY A 627 -12.52 -4.61 2.09
C GLY A 627 -12.73 -5.95 1.39
N THR A 628 -13.61 -6.76 1.97
CA THR A 628 -13.89 -8.11 1.46
C THR A 628 -15.16 -8.11 0.59
N CYS A 629 -15.06 -8.58 -0.66
CA CYS A 629 -16.24 -8.82 -1.49
C CYS A 629 -17.00 -10.05 -0.96
N LEU A 630 -18.01 -9.84 -0.12
CA LEU A 630 -18.80 -10.92 0.48
C LEU A 630 -19.84 -11.46 -0.50
N PRO A 631 -20.29 -12.72 -0.33
CA PRO A 631 -21.39 -13.26 -1.13
C PRO A 631 -22.63 -12.34 -1.08
N GLY A 632 -23.14 -11.95 -2.24
CA GLY A 632 -24.26 -11.00 -2.36
C GLY A 632 -23.85 -9.53 -2.45
N GLN A 633 -22.55 -9.22 -2.60
CA GLN A 633 -22.04 -7.87 -2.88
C GLN A 633 -21.41 -7.73 -4.27
N GLY A 634 -21.43 -8.79 -5.08
CA GLY A 634 -20.83 -8.84 -6.41
C GLY A 634 -20.17 -10.20 -6.68
N ASN A 635 -19.25 -10.24 -7.65
CA ASN A 635 -18.48 -11.43 -8.02
C ASN A 635 -16.98 -11.12 -8.06
N GLY A 636 -16.34 -11.16 -6.89
CA GLY A 636 -14.92 -10.82 -6.74
C GLY A 636 -13.98 -11.67 -7.61
N GLU A 637 -14.23 -12.99 -7.73
CA GLU A 637 -13.39 -13.86 -8.56
C GLU A 637 -13.43 -13.49 -10.05
N ALA A 638 -14.62 -13.19 -10.59
CA ALA A 638 -14.77 -12.78 -11.98
C ALA A 638 -14.22 -11.36 -12.21
N ASP A 639 -14.34 -10.49 -11.22
CA ASP A 639 -13.88 -9.11 -11.30
C ASP A 639 -12.36 -8.99 -11.16
N ASP A 640 -11.71 -9.87 -10.38
CA ASP A 640 -10.26 -9.97 -10.29
C ASP A 640 -9.63 -10.28 -11.65
N VAL A 641 -10.24 -11.20 -12.41
CA VAL A 641 -9.82 -11.51 -13.78
C VAL A 641 -10.08 -10.32 -14.71
N TRP A 642 -11.20 -9.64 -14.54
CA TRP A 642 -11.60 -8.52 -15.40
C TRP A 642 -10.68 -7.32 -15.26
N PHE A 643 -10.41 -6.82 -14.05
CA PHE A 643 -9.58 -5.63 -13.90
C PHE A 643 -8.14 -5.90 -14.40
N LEU A 644 -7.59 -7.10 -14.17
CA LEU A 644 -6.26 -7.46 -14.65
C LEU A 644 -6.22 -7.54 -16.19
N THR A 645 -7.29 -8.07 -16.80
CA THR A 645 -7.44 -8.13 -18.26
C THR A 645 -7.49 -6.73 -18.86
N GLU A 646 -8.33 -5.85 -18.29
CA GLU A 646 -8.45 -4.45 -18.72
C GLU A 646 -7.11 -3.69 -18.57
N THR A 647 -6.41 -3.93 -17.46
CA THR A 647 -5.08 -3.35 -17.22
C THR A 647 -4.07 -3.80 -18.27
N ALA A 648 -4.05 -5.08 -18.63
CA ALA A 648 -3.19 -5.61 -19.67
C ALA A 648 -3.52 -5.04 -21.06
N VAL A 649 -4.81 -4.99 -21.43
CA VAL A 649 -5.29 -4.41 -22.70
C VAL A 649 -4.95 -2.92 -22.78
N TRP A 650 -5.11 -2.17 -21.68
CA TRP A 650 -4.76 -0.75 -21.59
C TRP A 650 -3.29 -0.50 -21.89
N MET A 651 -2.40 -1.27 -21.25
CA MET A 651 -0.95 -1.15 -21.47
C MET A 651 -0.54 -1.58 -22.88
N GLN A 652 -1.16 -2.63 -23.43
CA GLN A 652 -0.92 -3.06 -24.80
C GLN A 652 -1.31 -1.99 -25.82
N ARG A 653 -2.46 -1.35 -25.62
CA ARG A 653 -2.95 -0.25 -26.45
C ARG A 653 -2.02 0.95 -26.38
N TYR A 654 -1.75 1.45 -25.17
CA TYR A 654 -1.13 2.76 -25.01
C TYR A 654 0.40 2.70 -24.91
N VAL A 655 0.98 1.73 -24.19
CA VAL A 655 2.44 1.63 -24.06
C VAL A 655 3.06 0.99 -25.31
N LYS A 656 2.49 -0.14 -25.79
CA LYS A 656 2.98 -0.83 -26.99
C LYS A 656 2.48 -0.24 -28.32
N ASP A 657 1.57 0.73 -28.29
CA ASP A 657 0.92 1.29 -29.50
C ASP A 657 0.30 0.18 -30.39
N LEU A 658 -0.26 -0.87 -29.78
CA LEU A 658 -0.94 -1.92 -30.53
C LEU A 658 -2.29 -1.40 -31.07
N PRO A 659 -2.70 -1.80 -32.29
CA PRO A 659 -3.94 -1.35 -32.92
C PRO A 659 -5.17 -2.06 -32.34
N ILE A 660 -5.31 -2.03 -31.02
CA ILE A 660 -6.51 -2.46 -30.30
C ILE A 660 -7.56 -1.36 -30.48
N PRO A 661 -8.85 -1.66 -30.70
CA PRO A 661 -9.91 -0.64 -30.74
C PRO A 661 -10.06 0.10 -29.39
N ALA A 662 -10.51 1.35 -29.42
CA ALA A 662 -10.79 2.08 -28.19
C ALA A 662 -12.03 1.49 -27.56
N ASP A 663 -11.99 1.31 -26.24
CA ASP A 663 -13.22 1.04 -25.52
C ASP A 663 -14.12 2.28 -25.62
N PRO A 664 -15.36 2.17 -26.13
CA PRO A 664 -16.29 3.29 -26.15
C PRO A 664 -16.73 3.73 -24.74
N TYR A 665 -16.57 2.89 -23.72
CA TYR A 665 -17.04 3.17 -22.36
C TYR A 665 -15.99 3.94 -21.55
N ALA A 666 -16.43 5.06 -20.99
CA ALA A 666 -15.62 5.88 -20.09
C ALA A 666 -15.75 5.43 -18.63
N PHE A 667 -16.81 4.69 -18.29
CA PHE A 667 -17.08 4.20 -16.95
C PHE A 667 -17.77 2.84 -16.98
N GLU A 668 -17.27 1.89 -16.20
CA GLU A 668 -17.87 0.57 -16.00
C GLU A 668 -17.95 0.26 -14.52
N TRP A 669 -19.00 -0.45 -14.10
CA TRP A 669 -19.14 -0.90 -12.72
C TRP A 669 -19.83 -2.26 -12.60
N THR A 670 -19.52 -2.95 -11.51
CA THR A 670 -20.24 -4.12 -11.03
C THR A 670 -21.30 -3.70 -9.99
N ASP A 671 -22.44 -4.38 -9.96
CA ASP A 671 -23.43 -4.21 -8.89
C ASP A 671 -23.42 -5.39 -7.90
N GLN A 672 -24.34 -5.38 -6.93
CA GLN A 672 -24.44 -6.39 -5.87
C GLN A 672 -24.72 -7.81 -6.39
N ASN A 673 -25.30 -7.94 -7.59
CA ASN A 673 -25.61 -9.22 -8.21
C ASN A 673 -24.41 -9.78 -8.99
N GLY A 674 -23.33 -9.00 -9.11
CA GLY A 674 -22.19 -9.30 -9.98
C GLY A 674 -22.45 -8.97 -11.44
N ASP A 675 -23.51 -8.21 -11.73
CA ASP A 675 -23.85 -7.78 -13.06
C ASP A 675 -23.00 -6.57 -13.46
N ARG A 676 -22.51 -6.58 -14.71
CA ARG A 676 -21.68 -5.51 -15.26
C ARG A 676 -22.48 -4.50 -16.07
N TRP A 677 -22.22 -3.24 -15.78
CA TRP A 677 -22.82 -2.09 -16.43
C TRP A 677 -21.73 -1.16 -16.98
N ALA A 678 -22.04 -0.45 -18.05
CA ALA A 678 -21.14 0.54 -18.63
C ALA A 678 -21.86 1.81 -19.08
N SER A 679 -21.09 2.89 -19.20
CA SER A 679 -21.51 4.17 -19.70
C SER A 679 -20.42 4.80 -20.57
N VAL A 680 -20.82 5.36 -21.69
CA VAL A 680 -19.95 6.20 -22.53
C VAL A 680 -19.72 7.59 -21.90
N THR A 681 -20.57 7.97 -20.94
CA THR A 681 -20.50 9.22 -20.19
C THR A 681 -19.81 9.00 -18.86
N ARG A 682 -18.86 9.87 -18.49
CA ARG A 682 -18.19 9.81 -17.19
C ARG A 682 -19.14 10.17 -16.05
N PRO A 683 -19.00 9.57 -14.86
CA PRO A 683 -19.81 9.93 -13.69
C PRO A 683 -19.58 11.37 -13.20
N THR A 684 -18.51 12.03 -13.65
CA THR A 684 -18.24 13.45 -13.38
C THR A 684 -18.74 14.41 -14.45
N ALA A 685 -19.26 13.89 -15.58
CA ALA A 685 -19.74 14.69 -16.69
C ALA A 685 -21.24 15.00 -16.59
N ASP A 686 -21.64 16.12 -17.18
CA ASP A 686 -23.05 16.48 -17.33
C ASP A 686 -23.81 15.37 -18.07
N GLY A 687 -25.05 15.10 -17.65
CA GLY A 687 -25.91 14.10 -18.28
C GLY A 687 -25.75 12.69 -17.73
N PHE A 688 -24.68 12.38 -16.98
CA PHE A 688 -24.62 11.11 -16.23
C PHE A 688 -25.66 11.07 -15.10
N TYR A 689 -25.85 12.22 -14.45
CA TYR A 689 -26.95 12.51 -13.54
C TYR A 689 -27.83 13.60 -14.16
N ASP A 690 -29.14 13.51 -13.98
CA ASP A 690 -30.10 14.59 -14.23
C ASP A 690 -30.86 14.96 -12.93
N ASP A 691 -31.57 16.09 -12.94
CA ASP A 691 -32.24 16.63 -11.72
C ASP A 691 -33.39 15.74 -11.20
N GLU A 692 -33.89 14.85 -12.06
CA GLU A 692 -35.02 13.95 -11.81
C GLU A 692 -34.56 12.54 -11.39
N SER A 693 -33.34 12.14 -11.76
CA SER A 693 -32.77 10.81 -11.59
C SER A 693 -32.31 10.59 -10.17
N LYS A 694 -33.29 10.31 -9.33
CA LYS A 694 -33.14 9.89 -7.95
C LYS A 694 -34.28 8.97 -7.57
N VAL A 695 -33.98 8.07 -6.65
CA VAL A 695 -35.04 7.37 -5.93
C VAL A 695 -35.86 8.41 -5.15
N PRO A 696 -37.20 8.27 -5.08
CA PRO A 696 -38.02 9.19 -4.31
C PRO A 696 -37.50 9.36 -2.87
N ALA A 697 -37.41 10.61 -2.43
CA ALA A 697 -36.88 10.93 -1.12
C ALA A 697 -37.71 10.22 -0.02
N THR A 698 -37.00 9.58 0.90
CA THR A 698 -37.62 8.97 2.08
C THR A 698 -37.52 9.95 3.23
N VAL A 699 -38.66 10.42 3.72
CA VAL A 699 -38.73 11.31 4.91
C VAL A 699 -39.35 10.54 6.06
N TRP A 700 -38.65 10.49 7.19
CA TRP A 700 -39.07 9.72 8.35
C TRP A 700 -38.97 10.53 9.64
N ASN A 701 -40.06 10.58 10.42
CA ASN A 701 -40.04 11.10 11.79
C ASN A 701 -39.68 9.96 12.73
N THR A 702 -38.53 10.07 13.40
CA THR A 702 -38.00 8.98 14.21
C THR A 702 -38.40 9.15 15.67
N GLY A 703 -38.17 10.34 16.24
CA GLY A 703 -38.35 10.62 17.66
C GLY A 703 -37.52 9.71 18.58
N LYS A 704 -36.49 9.04 18.05
CA LYS A 704 -35.66 8.08 18.79
C LYS A 704 -34.47 8.78 19.42
N THR A 705 -34.13 8.38 20.64
CA THR A 705 -32.92 8.82 21.34
C THR A 705 -31.92 7.68 21.39
N LEU A 706 -30.71 7.90 20.88
CA LEU A 706 -29.61 6.96 20.96
C LEU A 706 -28.60 7.41 22.03
N PRO A 707 -28.21 6.52 22.97
CA PRO A 707 -27.08 6.78 23.84
C PRO A 707 -25.77 6.62 23.06
N ILE A 708 -24.81 7.52 23.30
CA ILE A 708 -23.48 7.43 22.74
C ILE A 708 -22.58 6.80 23.80
N ILE A 709 -22.31 5.51 23.63
CA ILE A 709 -21.46 4.73 24.54
C ILE A 709 -20.38 4.06 23.69
N PRO A 710 -19.08 4.32 23.94
CA PRO A 710 -18.01 3.63 23.24
C PRO A 710 -18.21 2.10 23.30
N PHE A 711 -17.86 1.38 22.23
CA PHE A 711 -17.93 -0.08 22.07
C PHE A 711 -19.32 -0.72 21.97
N ILE A 712 -20.39 -0.03 22.35
CA ILE A 712 -21.72 -0.65 22.44
C ILE A 712 -22.61 -0.21 21.29
N GLY A 713 -23.28 -1.16 20.65
CA GLY A 713 -24.43 -0.89 19.79
C GLY A 713 -24.10 -0.43 18.37
N GLY A 714 -22.84 -0.44 17.97
CA GLY A 714 -22.36 0.13 16.71
C GLY A 714 -22.32 -0.82 15.52
N SER A 715 -21.77 -0.31 14.42
CA SER A 715 -21.38 -1.07 13.22
C SER A 715 -19.95 -1.59 13.33
N GLY A 716 -19.72 -2.80 12.84
CA GLY A 716 -18.41 -3.44 12.81
C GLY A 716 -17.93 -3.97 14.18
N PRO A 717 -16.86 -4.79 14.21
CA PRO A 717 -16.19 -5.35 13.05
C PRO A 717 -17.13 -6.30 12.30
N SER A 718 -16.86 -6.55 11.02
CA SER A 718 -17.61 -7.55 10.27
C SER A 718 -17.38 -8.94 10.87
N PRO A 719 -18.44 -9.68 11.25
CA PRO A 719 -18.29 -11.04 11.79
C PRO A 719 -17.94 -12.06 10.69
N ASP A 720 -18.20 -11.72 9.43
CA ASP A 720 -18.00 -12.59 8.27
C ASP A 720 -16.58 -12.51 7.70
N VAL A 721 -15.75 -11.60 8.24
CA VAL A 721 -14.38 -11.37 7.79
C VAL A 721 -13.41 -11.61 8.96
N PRO A 722 -12.39 -12.47 8.79
CA PRO A 722 -11.41 -12.73 9.84
C PRO A 722 -10.69 -11.46 10.30
N LEU A 723 -10.40 -11.39 11.60
CA LEU A 723 -9.51 -10.37 12.13
C LEU A 723 -8.07 -10.62 11.64
N PRO A 724 -7.29 -9.56 11.37
CA PRO A 724 -7.63 -8.15 11.57
C PRO A 724 -8.45 -7.48 10.45
N TYR A 725 -8.68 -8.15 9.32
CA TYR A 725 -9.29 -7.55 8.13
C TYR A 725 -10.72 -7.03 8.36
N GLY A 726 -11.52 -7.73 9.18
CA GLY A 726 -12.88 -7.30 9.53
C GLY A 726 -12.97 -6.01 10.37
N LEU A 727 -11.85 -5.44 10.84
CA LEU A 727 -11.85 -4.17 11.59
C LEU A 727 -12.14 -2.94 10.72
N GLY A 728 -11.87 -3.05 9.42
CA GLY A 728 -12.20 -2.01 8.43
C GLY A 728 -13.67 -2.05 8.00
N ASP A 729 -14.29 -3.21 8.11
CA ASP A 729 -15.58 -3.52 7.50
C ASP A 729 -16.73 -3.20 8.46
N GLY A 730 -17.73 -2.49 7.93
CA GLY A 730 -19.01 -2.27 8.57
C GLY A 730 -19.85 -3.55 8.64
N SER A 731 -20.70 -3.62 9.66
CA SER A 731 -21.72 -4.66 9.80
C SER A 731 -23.01 -4.04 10.30
N VAL A 732 -24.12 -4.78 10.22
CA VAL A 732 -25.43 -4.30 10.67
C VAL A 732 -25.33 -3.80 12.11
N ALA A 733 -25.67 -2.52 12.32
CA ALA A 733 -25.54 -1.89 13.62
C ALA A 733 -26.58 -2.45 14.59
N THR A 734 -26.14 -2.83 15.79
CA THR A 734 -27.02 -3.47 16.80
C THR A 734 -27.90 -2.48 17.56
N ASN A 735 -27.56 -1.19 17.54
CA ASN A 735 -28.34 -0.09 18.12
C ASN A 735 -28.35 1.11 17.17
N ALA A 736 -29.37 1.19 16.32
CA ALA A 736 -29.51 2.22 15.31
C ALA A 736 -30.94 2.78 15.22
N VAL A 737 -31.03 3.98 14.67
CA VAL A 737 -32.24 4.43 13.99
C VAL A 737 -32.24 3.82 12.59
N THR A 738 -33.14 2.87 12.38
CA THR A 738 -33.36 2.19 11.11
C THR A 738 -34.53 2.80 10.36
N ILE A 739 -34.33 3.13 9.09
CA ILE A 739 -35.31 3.76 8.21
C ILE A 739 -35.39 2.93 6.92
N PRO A 740 -36.55 2.31 6.60
CA PRO A 740 -36.72 1.62 5.33
C PRO A 740 -36.69 2.64 4.18
N LEU A 741 -35.92 2.36 3.14
CA LEU A 741 -35.79 3.24 1.98
C LEU A 741 -36.96 3.03 1.03
N THR A 742 -37.42 4.10 0.39
CA THR A 742 -38.42 4.04 -0.68
C THR A 742 -37.79 3.39 -1.91
N ASN A 743 -38.53 2.52 -2.59
CA ASN A 743 -38.06 1.88 -3.82
C ASN A 743 -38.46 2.69 -5.06
N PRO A 744 -37.67 2.62 -6.14
CA PRO A 744 -38.08 3.14 -7.45
C PRO A 744 -39.28 2.38 -8.02
N ALA A 745 -39.99 3.00 -8.97
CA ALA A 745 -41.15 2.37 -9.64
C ALA A 745 -40.74 1.27 -10.64
N GLY A 746 -39.48 1.26 -11.08
CA GLY A 746 -38.87 0.26 -11.95
C GLY A 746 -37.42 0.03 -11.55
N GLU A 747 -36.68 -0.72 -12.35
CA GLU A 747 -35.24 -0.91 -12.13
C GLU A 747 -34.49 0.43 -12.26
N ALA A 748 -33.56 0.68 -11.34
CA ALA A 748 -32.72 1.86 -11.35
C ALA A 748 -31.32 1.54 -10.82
N ASN A 749 -30.28 2.01 -11.52
CA ASN A 749 -28.91 1.91 -11.03
C ASN A 749 -28.64 3.08 -10.07
N VAL A 750 -28.54 2.77 -8.78
CA VAL A 750 -28.05 3.69 -7.76
C VAL A 750 -26.53 3.68 -7.83
N VAL A 751 -25.98 4.75 -8.38
CA VAL A 751 -24.55 4.95 -8.57
C VAL A 751 -24.22 6.32 -7.98
N GLY A 752 -23.39 6.33 -6.95
CA GLY A 752 -22.98 7.55 -6.25
C GLY A 752 -23.49 7.66 -4.81
N ALA A 753 -23.18 8.78 -4.18
CA ALA A 753 -23.40 9.04 -2.77
C ALA A 753 -24.89 9.23 -2.40
N PRO A 754 -25.45 8.39 -1.50
CA PRO A 754 -26.72 8.70 -0.84
C PRO A 754 -26.63 10.02 -0.06
N HIS A 755 -27.60 10.90 -0.25
CA HIS A 755 -27.67 12.19 0.45
C HIS A 755 -28.60 12.08 1.65
N VAL A 756 -28.14 12.47 2.85
CA VAL A 756 -28.87 12.35 4.11
C VAL A 756 -28.92 13.68 4.85
N VAL A 757 -30.12 14.09 5.23
CA VAL A 757 -30.38 15.23 6.12
C VAL A 757 -30.94 14.70 7.45
N ILE A 758 -30.28 15.03 8.55
CA ILE A 758 -30.63 14.60 9.90
C ILE A 758 -30.99 15.84 10.73
N ASN A 759 -32.24 15.92 11.18
CA ASN A 759 -32.64 16.88 12.20
C ASN A 759 -32.48 16.23 13.57
N TYR A 760 -31.67 16.84 14.44
CA TYR A 760 -31.33 16.25 15.73
C TYR A 760 -31.10 17.30 16.81
N SER A 761 -31.15 16.85 18.07
CA SER A 761 -30.63 17.57 19.22
C SER A 761 -29.88 16.59 20.12
N GLY A 762 -28.95 17.06 20.94
CA GLY A 762 -28.22 16.14 21.82
C GLY A 762 -27.21 16.83 22.71
N LEU A 763 -26.74 16.12 23.73
CA LEU A 763 -25.70 16.58 24.65
C LEU A 763 -24.58 15.55 24.71
N GLY A 764 -23.33 15.97 24.50
CA GLY A 764 -22.22 15.04 24.54
C GLY A 764 -20.88 15.62 24.10
N SER A 765 -19.85 14.79 24.19
CA SER A 765 -18.52 15.06 23.62
C SER A 765 -18.34 14.51 22.20
N SER A 766 -19.27 13.67 21.72
CA SER A 766 -19.17 13.14 20.37
C SER A 766 -19.23 14.25 19.33
N ARG A 767 -18.41 14.11 18.30
CA ARG A 767 -18.35 15.00 17.14
C ARG A 767 -18.93 14.37 15.89
N HIS A 768 -19.30 13.08 15.97
CA HIS A 768 -19.78 12.30 14.85
C HIS A 768 -20.94 11.40 15.25
N LEU A 769 -21.89 11.26 14.34
CA LEU A 769 -22.71 10.06 14.20
C LEU A 769 -22.17 9.27 13.01
N TYR A 770 -22.74 8.11 12.77
CA TYR A 770 -22.38 7.27 11.65
C TYR A 770 -23.64 6.82 10.93
N ALA A 771 -23.53 6.64 9.62
CA ALA A 771 -24.60 6.17 8.78
C ALA A 771 -24.09 5.12 7.79
N GLN A 772 -24.96 4.18 7.42
CA GLN A 772 -24.70 3.15 6.42
C GLN A 772 -26.01 2.67 5.79
N VAL A 773 -25.93 2.15 4.57
CA VAL A 773 -27.06 1.48 3.89
C VAL A 773 -26.91 -0.03 4.09
N VAL A 774 -28.00 -0.71 4.48
CA VAL A 774 -28.05 -2.16 4.68
C VAL A 774 -28.99 -2.77 3.65
N ASP A 775 -28.53 -3.83 3.00
CA ASP A 775 -29.38 -4.71 2.21
C ASP A 775 -29.90 -5.83 3.12
N LYS A 776 -31.21 -5.81 3.39
CA LYS A 776 -31.83 -6.77 4.32
C LYS A 776 -32.03 -8.16 3.70
N SER A 777 -31.94 -8.27 2.37
CA SER A 777 -32.01 -9.56 1.70
C SER A 777 -30.74 -10.38 1.96
N THR A 778 -29.58 -9.72 2.02
CA THR A 778 -28.28 -10.34 2.32
C THR A 778 -27.91 -10.24 3.79
N GLY A 779 -28.48 -9.26 4.52
CA GLY A 779 -28.07 -8.94 5.88
C GLY A 779 -26.73 -8.20 5.95
N LEU A 780 -26.27 -7.64 4.84
CA LEU A 780 -24.97 -6.98 4.73
C LEU A 780 -25.11 -5.46 4.60
N VAL A 781 -24.09 -4.76 5.06
CA VAL A 781 -23.92 -3.33 4.74
C VAL A 781 -23.50 -3.21 3.28
N VAL A 782 -24.16 -2.36 2.50
CA VAL A 782 -23.79 -2.13 1.10
C VAL A 782 -22.35 -1.59 1.06
N GLY A 783 -21.47 -2.29 0.36
CA GLY A 783 -20.05 -1.95 0.28
C GLY A 783 -19.22 -2.28 1.54
N ASN A 784 -19.83 -2.77 2.64
CA ASN A 784 -19.21 -2.80 3.97
C ASN A 784 -18.79 -1.42 4.49
N ILE A 785 -19.30 -0.33 3.91
CA ILE A 785 -18.80 1.02 4.18
C ILE A 785 -19.63 1.71 5.27
N VAL A 786 -18.93 2.39 6.18
CA VAL A 786 -19.51 3.27 7.21
C VAL A 786 -19.12 4.71 6.93
N SER A 787 -20.09 5.62 6.93
CA SER A 787 -19.87 7.05 6.68
C SER A 787 -19.99 7.86 7.97
N PRO A 788 -18.96 8.66 8.35
CA PRO A 788 -19.03 9.52 9.52
C PRO A 788 -19.75 10.84 9.22
N ALA A 789 -20.80 11.14 9.98
CA ALA A 789 -21.59 12.37 9.90
C ALA A 789 -21.20 13.36 11.01
N PRO A 790 -20.60 14.53 10.69
CA PRO A 790 -20.27 15.54 11.68
C PRO A 790 -21.50 16.05 12.42
N VAL A 791 -21.43 16.12 13.75
CA VAL A 791 -22.50 16.64 14.59
C VAL A 791 -22.00 17.56 15.71
N THR A 792 -22.89 18.42 16.19
CA THR A 792 -22.68 19.29 17.35
C THR A 792 -23.70 18.97 18.43
N LEU A 793 -23.26 18.42 19.57
CA LEU A 793 -24.13 17.99 20.67
C LEU A 793 -24.14 19.01 21.82
N ASN A 794 -24.80 20.15 21.59
CA ASN A 794 -24.83 21.32 22.50
C ASN A 794 -26.19 21.55 23.20
N GLY A 795 -27.15 20.66 23.03
CA GLY A 795 -28.49 20.71 23.63
C GLY A 795 -29.52 21.53 22.87
N ARG A 796 -29.17 22.01 21.68
CA ARG A 796 -30.07 22.73 20.78
C ARG A 796 -30.38 21.87 19.57
N ASP A 797 -31.46 22.20 18.89
CA ASP A 797 -31.79 21.63 17.60
C ASP A 797 -30.70 22.01 16.58
N GLN A 798 -30.31 21.04 15.76
CA GLN A 798 -29.27 21.11 14.75
C GLN A 798 -29.74 20.36 13.50
N VAL A 799 -29.10 20.67 12.39
CA VAL A 799 -29.24 19.93 11.13
C VAL A 799 -27.86 19.45 10.71
N ALA A 800 -27.73 18.17 10.38
CA ALA A 800 -26.56 17.62 9.72
C ALA A 800 -26.97 17.20 8.31
N GLU A 801 -26.26 17.70 7.31
CA GLU A 801 -26.42 17.36 5.91
C GLU A 801 -25.13 16.69 5.45
N ILE A 802 -25.24 15.46 4.94
CA ILE A 802 -24.08 14.64 4.55
C ILE A 802 -24.38 13.81 3.31
N ASP A 803 -23.41 13.78 2.40
CA ASP A 803 -23.30 12.75 1.39
C ASP A 803 -22.58 11.54 2.02
N LEU A 804 -23.23 10.38 2.05
CA LEU A 804 -22.58 9.14 2.46
C LEU A 804 -21.53 8.73 1.41
N GLU A 805 -20.77 7.68 1.69
CA GLU A 805 -19.82 7.16 0.72
C GLU A 805 -20.55 6.64 -0.52
N ASP A 806 -19.96 6.85 -1.70
CA ASP A 806 -20.55 6.44 -2.97
C ASP A 806 -20.79 4.91 -2.98
N ILE A 807 -21.92 4.48 -3.54
CA ILE A 807 -22.28 3.07 -3.72
C ILE A 807 -22.60 2.76 -5.19
N ALA A 808 -22.54 1.48 -5.55
CA ALA A 808 -23.03 0.97 -6.83
C ALA A 808 -24.00 -0.19 -6.54
N TYR A 809 -25.26 -0.02 -6.90
CA TYR A 809 -26.33 -0.98 -6.58
C TYR A 809 -27.46 -0.89 -7.61
N THR A 810 -28.01 -2.03 -8.04
CA THR A 810 -29.20 -2.08 -8.88
C THR A 810 -30.44 -2.27 -8.02
N MET A 811 -31.23 -1.20 -7.86
CA MET A 811 -32.49 -1.23 -7.11
C MET A 811 -33.66 -1.61 -8.01
N THR A 812 -34.58 -2.38 -7.47
CA THR A 812 -35.85 -2.77 -8.10
C THR A 812 -37.02 -2.39 -7.18
N PRO A 813 -38.28 -2.49 -7.63
CA PRO A 813 -39.44 -2.30 -6.76
C PRO A 813 -39.48 -3.23 -5.54
N ASP A 814 -38.77 -4.37 -5.61
CA ASP A 814 -38.72 -5.40 -4.56
C ASP A 814 -37.46 -5.33 -3.68
N SER A 815 -36.55 -4.37 -3.93
CA SER A 815 -35.35 -4.20 -3.08
C SER A 815 -35.72 -3.90 -1.62
N ASP A 816 -34.97 -4.43 -0.67
CA ASP A 816 -35.23 -4.24 0.77
C ASP A 816 -34.04 -3.55 1.44
N LEU A 817 -33.86 -2.26 1.12
CA LEU A 817 -32.79 -1.44 1.68
C LEU A 817 -33.27 -0.64 2.90
N GLU A 818 -32.40 -0.50 3.89
CA GLU A 818 -32.60 0.41 5.02
C GLU A 818 -31.38 1.31 5.25
N LEU A 819 -31.63 2.56 5.66
CA LEU A 819 -30.61 3.42 6.22
C LEU A 819 -30.53 3.17 7.73
N GLN A 820 -29.32 2.96 8.24
CA GLN A 820 -29.05 2.91 9.67
C GLN A 820 -28.23 4.13 10.10
N ILE A 821 -28.70 4.85 11.12
CA ILE A 821 -27.94 5.91 11.81
C ILE A 821 -27.63 5.44 13.22
N PHE A 822 -26.36 5.48 13.61
CA PHE A 822 -25.85 4.93 14.87
C PHE A 822 -24.68 5.74 15.42
N THR A 823 -24.23 5.41 16.63
CA THR A 823 -23.36 6.29 17.43
C THR A 823 -21.92 5.80 17.56
N THR A 824 -21.62 4.56 17.17
CA THR A 824 -20.28 3.98 17.25
C THR A 824 -19.99 3.12 16.03
N ALA A 825 -18.76 3.17 15.54
CA ALA A 825 -18.31 2.37 14.41
C ALA A 825 -16.91 1.85 14.69
N THR A 826 -16.68 0.55 14.51
CA THR A 826 -15.34 -0.05 14.67
C THR A 826 -14.28 0.60 13.77
N PRO A 827 -14.59 0.95 12.50
CA PRO A 827 -13.62 1.64 11.64
C PRO A 827 -13.14 3.00 12.17
N PHE A 828 -13.98 3.69 12.95
CA PHE A 828 -13.75 5.04 13.49
C PHE A 828 -13.74 5.07 15.01
N LEU A 829 -13.35 3.97 15.65
CA LEU A 829 -13.48 3.81 17.08
C LEU A 829 -12.82 4.96 17.86
N ASN A 830 -13.61 5.62 18.70
CA ASN A 830 -13.18 6.71 19.57
C ASN A 830 -13.63 6.44 21.02
N PHE A 831 -12.67 6.38 21.94
CA PHE A 831 -12.90 6.06 23.35
C PHE A 831 -13.39 7.27 24.18
N THR A 832 -13.30 8.48 23.62
CA THR A 832 -13.61 9.74 24.33
C THR A 832 -15.00 10.28 24.04
N GLN A 833 -15.74 9.65 23.14
CA GLN A 833 -17.10 10.03 22.79
C GLN A 833 -18.11 9.54 23.84
N PHE A 834 -18.97 10.43 24.32
CA PHE A 834 -20.08 10.10 25.20
C PHE A 834 -21.22 11.10 25.00
N GLY A 835 -22.42 10.74 25.41
CA GLY A 835 -23.58 11.61 25.35
C GLY A 835 -24.84 10.90 24.92
N PHE A 836 -25.77 11.66 24.36
CA PHE A 836 -26.96 11.13 23.71
C PHE A 836 -27.34 12.05 22.54
N VAL A 837 -28.03 11.48 21.57
CA VAL A 837 -28.63 12.21 20.46
C VAL A 837 -30.09 11.82 20.32
N HIS A 838 -30.97 12.80 20.20
CA HIS A 838 -32.35 12.66 19.80
C HIS A 838 -32.44 12.98 18.30
N ILE A 839 -32.94 12.04 17.52
CA ILE A 839 -33.11 12.21 16.07
C ILE A 839 -34.58 12.50 15.81
N ASP A 840 -34.89 13.73 15.45
CA ASP A 840 -36.27 14.17 15.22
C ASP A 840 -36.79 13.58 13.90
N SER A 841 -36.07 13.86 12.82
CA SER A 841 -36.41 13.39 11.48
C SER A 841 -35.17 13.18 10.62
N VAL A 842 -35.35 12.35 9.60
CA VAL A 842 -34.32 12.05 8.62
C VAL A 842 -34.94 12.11 7.24
N GLU A 843 -34.25 12.73 6.30
CA GLU A 843 -34.53 12.67 4.87
C GLU A 843 -33.36 12.00 4.18
N VAL A 844 -33.63 11.07 3.27
CA VAL A 844 -32.61 10.40 2.47
C VAL A 844 -33.02 10.31 1.01
N THR A 845 -32.08 10.60 0.13
CA THR A 845 -32.22 10.53 -1.33
C THR A 845 -31.07 9.72 -1.91
N LEU A 846 -31.36 8.81 -2.83
CA LEU A 846 -30.35 7.99 -3.52
C LEU A 846 -30.23 8.49 -4.96
N PRO A 847 -29.04 8.90 -5.43
CA PRO A 847 -28.85 9.30 -6.82
C PRO A 847 -28.96 8.08 -7.73
N THR A 848 -29.63 8.24 -8.87
CA THR A 848 -29.63 7.24 -9.94
C THR A 848 -29.00 7.81 -11.18
N THR A 849 -28.49 6.96 -12.04
CA THR A 849 -28.04 7.37 -13.37
C THR A 849 -29.22 7.84 -14.22
N SER A 850 -28.99 8.77 -15.15
CA SER A 850 -30.02 9.22 -16.09
C SER A 850 -30.49 8.07 -17.00
N ALA A 851 -31.77 8.10 -17.37
CA ALA A 851 -32.37 7.05 -18.21
C ALA A 851 -31.65 6.93 -19.57
N GLY A 852 -31.23 5.70 -19.91
CA GLY A 852 -30.58 5.39 -21.19
C GLY A 852 -29.09 5.74 -21.28
N VAL A 853 -28.48 6.24 -20.20
CA VAL A 853 -27.02 6.48 -20.14
C VAL A 853 -26.23 5.17 -20.04
N ASN A 854 -26.82 4.17 -19.39
CA ASN A 854 -26.14 2.92 -19.08
C ASN A 854 -26.46 1.82 -20.09
N GLN A 855 -25.50 0.91 -20.29
CA GLN A 855 -25.63 -0.33 -21.05
C GLN A 855 -25.33 -1.52 -20.14
N GLY A 856 -26.10 -2.60 -20.24
CA GLY A 856 -26.00 -3.78 -19.38
C GLY A 856 -27.37 -4.38 -19.02
N PRO A 857 -27.41 -5.38 -18.12
CA PRO A 857 -26.25 -6.03 -17.49
C PRO A 857 -25.52 -7.03 -18.42
N ASN A 858 -24.29 -7.40 -18.08
CA ASN A 858 -23.47 -8.44 -18.72
C ASN A 858 -23.16 -8.16 -20.21
N LEU A 859 -22.41 -7.09 -20.44
CA LEU A 859 -21.90 -6.74 -21.77
C LEU A 859 -21.17 -7.93 -22.39
N VAL A 860 -21.59 -8.34 -23.59
CA VAL A 860 -20.86 -9.35 -24.35
C VAL A 860 -19.54 -8.71 -24.76
N ALA A 861 -18.43 -9.24 -24.24
CA ALA A 861 -17.09 -8.82 -24.66
C ALA A 861 -17.01 -8.87 -26.20
N VAL A 862 -16.69 -7.73 -26.82
CA VAL A 862 -16.47 -7.62 -28.28
C VAL A 862 -15.05 -8.04 -28.63
#